data_AF-A0A840I8J3-F1
#
_entry.id   AF-A0A840I8J3-F1
#
_cell.length_a   1.000
_cell.length_b   1.000
_cell.length_c   1.000
_cell.angle_alpha   90.00
_cell.angle_beta   90.00
_cell.angle_gamma   90.00
#
_symmetry.space_group_name_H-M   'P 1'
#
loop_
_entity.id
_entity.type
_entity.pdbx_description
1 polymer ?
#
loop_
_entity_poly.entity_id
_entity_poly.type
_entity_poly.pdbx_seq_one_letter_code
_entity_poly.pdbx_strand_id
1 'polypeptide(L)'
;MSTLRNQAGVIWAIADTLRGPYKRSEYGHVILPLTLMRRLDQAMEDTKDAVVAEGKLRRSQGIENVELLLRRVAGRSFFNESPLRFDQLPDDPRHIATNLRAYIDGYSEYAEAVFANFDFEKQIQKLETHDLLHAVVSAMCEVDLHPDRVSNLEMGYMFEELIRKFAESSNDEAGAHFTPREVVRLMVNLLVAGDEEALSGKAPIRTVYDCACGTGGMLSEAEAHIKALNENAVVHLFGQEINEQSYAICLADMLIRGQDPSRVIRDNTLTHDGHASEMFHYGIANPPFGTDWKAEYTAVKTEHETAGPDGRFAPGLPGRDDGQTLFLLQLLSKMRPLEDEHGQPIEGGGSRVAIVHNGSPLFSGGPGSGLSEIRRHVIENDLLETIVALPEQLFYNTGIASYIWVLTNRKAPERQGRVQLIDARDLWVRMRKSLGEKRREISAEQIDEITTLHATLSDCDRVKVLDNDFFAYRRVTVERPLRGRWQITADTWADAENDDGPLAKLDEHDRPAAAAALRAIPADTYDTEADVRAVLKDALLPLLGKVGAPLLRTLVAACFVRDPDADPLTDAKGRVLPDPELRDTETIPWTEDVADYLEREVLPWAPDAYVPDQEGKKGYEIPLTRLFHVPVTPRPSFEIKAEIGRLQADFRAAIDAVLA
;
A
#
# COMPACT_ATOMS: atom_id res chain seq x y z
N MET A 1 -14.14 -15.12 -25.65
CA MET A 1 -14.40 -15.87 -24.39
C MET A 1 -14.53 -17.40 -24.55
N SER A 2 -15.29 -17.97 -25.50
CA SER A 2 -15.41 -19.45 -25.63
C SER A 2 -14.10 -20.10 -26.10
N THR A 3 -13.42 -19.50 -27.07
CA THR A 3 -12.09 -19.94 -27.55
C THR A 3 -11.03 -19.83 -26.45
N LEU A 4 -11.02 -18.74 -25.69
CA LEU A 4 -10.13 -18.53 -24.55
C LEU A 4 -10.29 -19.61 -23.46
N ARG A 5 -11.53 -19.90 -23.06
CA ARG A 5 -11.81 -20.96 -22.07
C ARG A 5 -11.40 -22.33 -22.57
N ASN A 6 -11.45 -22.56 -23.89
CA ASN A 6 -10.99 -23.79 -24.51
C ASN A 6 -9.46 -23.90 -24.42
N GLN A 7 -8.70 -22.89 -24.84
CA GLN A 7 -7.23 -22.90 -24.80
C GLN A 7 -6.67 -22.98 -23.38
N ALA A 8 -7.17 -22.18 -22.43
CA ALA A 8 -6.74 -22.27 -21.03
C ALA A 8 -7.11 -23.63 -20.39
N GLY A 9 -8.18 -24.27 -20.88
CA GLY A 9 -8.55 -25.64 -20.50
C GLY A 9 -7.58 -26.68 -21.06
N VAL A 10 -7.18 -26.54 -22.33
CA VAL A 10 -6.17 -27.39 -22.98
C VAL A 10 -4.82 -27.28 -22.27
N ILE A 11 -4.33 -26.06 -22.05
CA ILE A 11 -3.05 -25.81 -21.34
C ILE A 11 -3.09 -26.42 -19.93
N TRP A 12 -4.23 -26.31 -19.24
CA TRP A 12 -4.39 -26.96 -17.94
C TRP A 12 -4.37 -28.49 -18.03
N ALA A 13 -4.98 -29.09 -19.06
CA ALA A 13 -4.91 -30.53 -19.30
C ALA A 13 -3.47 -30.99 -19.59
N ILE A 14 -2.66 -30.15 -20.26
CA ILE A 14 -1.22 -30.38 -20.42
C ILE A 14 -0.51 -30.33 -19.06
N ALA A 15 -0.84 -29.37 -18.20
CA ALA A 15 -0.28 -29.29 -16.85
C ALA A 15 -0.53 -30.58 -16.03
N ASP A 16 -1.70 -31.20 -16.19
CA ASP A 16 -2.03 -32.45 -15.50
C ASP A 16 -1.12 -33.64 -15.89
N THR A 17 -0.42 -33.59 -17.03
CA THR A 17 0.57 -34.63 -17.40
C THR A 17 1.83 -34.57 -16.55
N LEU A 18 2.06 -33.48 -15.82
CA LEU A 18 3.19 -33.30 -14.90
C LEU A 18 2.99 -34.00 -13.54
N ARG A 19 1.82 -34.62 -13.33
CA ARG A 19 1.45 -35.29 -12.08
C ARG A 19 2.42 -36.40 -11.71
N GLY A 20 2.87 -36.36 -10.45
CA GLY A 20 3.84 -37.29 -9.90
C GLY A 20 5.17 -36.57 -9.71
N PRO A 21 5.99 -36.39 -10.76
CA PRO A 21 7.28 -35.69 -10.65
C PRO A 21 7.21 -34.24 -10.15
N TYR A 22 6.06 -33.59 -10.34
CA TYR A 22 5.81 -32.22 -9.88
C TYR A 22 4.65 -32.17 -8.88
N LYS A 23 4.79 -31.29 -7.88
CA LYS A 23 3.64 -30.82 -7.09
C LYS A 23 2.79 -29.89 -7.95
N ARG A 24 1.47 -29.82 -7.70
CA ARG A 24 0.57 -28.95 -8.47
C ARG A 24 1.00 -27.47 -8.47
N SER A 25 1.53 -27.00 -7.35
CA SER A 25 2.07 -25.64 -7.23
C SER A 25 3.29 -25.38 -8.10
N GLU A 26 4.05 -26.42 -8.45
CA GLU A 26 5.23 -26.33 -9.30
C GLU A 26 4.89 -26.38 -10.80
N TYR A 27 3.64 -26.69 -11.18
CA TYR A 27 3.26 -26.79 -12.59
C TYR A 27 3.47 -25.45 -13.33
N GLY A 28 3.30 -24.33 -12.64
CA GLY A 28 3.54 -22.99 -13.19
C GLY A 28 4.95 -22.80 -13.72
N HIS A 29 5.96 -23.40 -13.08
CA HIS A 29 7.36 -23.30 -13.51
C HIS A 29 7.62 -23.94 -14.88
N VAL A 30 6.76 -24.86 -15.32
CA VAL A 30 6.87 -25.53 -16.62
C VAL A 30 5.91 -24.89 -17.63
N ILE A 31 4.65 -24.71 -17.22
CA ILE A 31 3.56 -24.38 -18.13
C ILE A 31 3.60 -22.91 -18.54
N LEU A 32 3.95 -21.99 -17.64
CA LEU A 32 4.04 -20.57 -17.96
C LEU A 32 5.13 -20.27 -19.01
N PRO A 33 6.40 -20.70 -18.85
CA PRO A 33 7.43 -20.46 -19.86
C PRO A 33 7.11 -21.16 -21.18
N LEU A 34 6.54 -22.37 -21.19
CA LEU A 34 6.13 -23.03 -22.44
C LEU A 34 4.99 -22.29 -23.15
N THR A 35 4.03 -21.76 -22.39
CA THR A 35 2.93 -20.95 -22.94
C THR A 35 3.47 -19.65 -23.55
N LEU A 36 4.40 -18.98 -22.88
CA LEU A 36 5.11 -17.81 -23.42
C LEU A 36 5.91 -18.16 -24.66
N MET A 37 6.66 -19.27 -24.64
CA MET A 37 7.43 -19.73 -25.78
C MET A 37 6.54 -20.01 -27.00
N ARG A 38 5.40 -20.66 -26.80
CA ARG A 38 4.44 -20.92 -27.87
C ARG A 38 3.87 -19.62 -28.44
N ARG A 39 3.55 -18.65 -27.58
CA ARG A 39 3.08 -17.32 -28.01
C ARG A 39 4.13 -16.57 -28.82
N LEU A 40 5.39 -16.57 -28.37
CA LEU A 40 6.49 -15.90 -29.06
C LEU A 40 6.79 -16.58 -30.41
N ASP A 41 6.83 -17.91 -30.44
CA ASP A 41 7.00 -18.72 -31.65
C ASP A 41 5.95 -18.37 -32.72
N GLN A 42 4.67 -18.44 -32.36
CA GLN A 42 3.59 -18.12 -33.31
C GLN A 42 3.56 -16.66 -33.72
N ALA A 43 3.98 -15.74 -32.85
CA ALA A 43 4.09 -14.33 -33.22
C ALA A 43 5.17 -14.06 -34.30
N MET A 44 6.16 -14.95 -34.46
CA MET A 44 7.24 -14.82 -35.45
C MET A 44 7.06 -15.72 -36.67
N GLU A 45 5.96 -16.47 -36.77
CA GLU A 45 5.79 -17.52 -37.78
C GLU A 45 5.99 -17.01 -39.22
N ASP A 46 5.51 -15.80 -39.49
CA ASP A 46 5.55 -15.10 -40.78
C ASP A 46 6.96 -14.60 -41.17
N THR A 47 7.84 -14.40 -40.19
CA THR A 47 9.13 -13.73 -40.35
C THR A 47 10.33 -14.63 -40.04
N LYS A 48 10.09 -15.79 -39.43
CA LYS A 48 11.11 -16.76 -38.99
C LYS A 48 12.15 -17.08 -40.06
N ASP A 49 11.70 -17.48 -41.25
CA ASP A 49 12.62 -17.92 -42.32
C ASP A 49 13.49 -16.76 -42.83
N ALA A 50 12.94 -15.54 -42.88
CA ALA A 50 13.66 -14.35 -43.28
C ALA A 50 14.73 -13.97 -42.24
N VAL A 51 14.40 -14.02 -40.95
CA VAL A 51 15.34 -13.77 -39.85
C VAL A 51 16.51 -14.76 -39.89
N VAL A 52 16.23 -16.06 -39.99
CA VAL A 52 17.27 -17.11 -40.02
C VAL A 52 18.17 -16.95 -41.23
N ALA A 53 17.60 -16.69 -42.42
CA ALA A 53 18.37 -16.47 -43.64
C ALA A 53 19.28 -15.24 -43.53
N GLU A 54 18.75 -14.12 -43.02
CA GLU A 54 19.51 -12.89 -42.84
C GLU A 54 20.62 -13.06 -41.80
N GLY A 55 20.31 -13.66 -40.64
CA GLY A 55 21.30 -13.91 -39.58
C GLY A 55 22.46 -14.75 -40.07
N LYS A 56 22.18 -15.79 -40.86
CA LYS A 56 23.20 -16.63 -41.51
C LYS A 56 24.04 -15.85 -42.52
N LEU A 57 23.39 -15.03 -43.37
CA LEU A 57 24.08 -14.22 -44.37
C LEU A 57 25.06 -13.24 -43.69
N ARG A 58 24.62 -12.51 -42.67
CA ARG A 58 25.42 -11.48 -42.00
C ARG A 58 26.60 -12.05 -41.24
N ARG A 59 26.41 -13.18 -40.54
CA ARG A 59 27.52 -13.87 -39.88
C ARG A 59 28.53 -14.42 -40.89
N SER A 60 28.09 -14.90 -42.05
CA SER A 60 29.00 -15.33 -43.13
C SER A 60 29.84 -14.16 -43.70
N GLN A 61 29.38 -12.92 -43.53
CA GLN A 61 30.09 -11.70 -43.89
C GLN A 61 31.01 -11.17 -42.77
N GLY A 62 31.10 -11.88 -41.64
CA GLY A 62 31.89 -11.46 -40.48
C GLY A 62 31.23 -10.35 -39.63
N ILE A 63 29.92 -10.10 -39.80
CA ILE A 63 29.17 -9.16 -38.97
C ILE A 63 28.66 -9.91 -37.74
N GLU A 64 29.19 -9.56 -36.56
CA GLU A 64 28.79 -10.20 -35.29
C GLU A 64 27.55 -9.55 -34.67
N ASN A 65 27.48 -8.21 -34.66
CA ASN A 65 26.34 -7.49 -34.11
C ASN A 65 25.23 -7.33 -35.17
N VAL A 66 24.28 -8.27 -35.18
CA VAL A 66 23.16 -8.33 -36.13
C VAL A 66 21.80 -7.99 -35.50
N GLU A 67 21.74 -7.78 -34.19
CA GLU A 67 20.50 -7.70 -33.42
C GLU A 67 19.52 -6.65 -33.94
N LEU A 68 19.96 -5.39 -34.09
CA LEU A 68 19.11 -4.29 -34.55
C LEU A 68 18.58 -4.52 -35.97
N LEU A 69 19.39 -5.17 -36.80
CA LEU A 69 19.00 -5.55 -38.17
C LEU A 69 17.95 -6.68 -38.14
N LEU A 70 18.15 -7.71 -37.32
CA LEU A 70 17.22 -8.84 -37.25
C LEU A 70 15.88 -8.45 -36.62
N ARG A 71 15.86 -7.55 -35.61
CA ARG A 71 14.63 -6.93 -35.11
C ARG A 71 13.87 -6.19 -36.23
N ARG A 72 14.60 -5.49 -37.10
CA ARG A 72 14.00 -4.83 -38.28
C ARG A 72 13.43 -5.83 -39.28
N VAL A 73 14.12 -6.94 -39.54
CA VAL A 73 13.63 -8.02 -40.43
C VAL A 73 12.41 -8.71 -39.84
N ALA A 74 12.41 -8.96 -38.53
CA ALA A 74 11.28 -9.53 -37.81
C ALA A 74 10.08 -8.57 -37.72
N GLY A 75 10.29 -7.26 -37.92
CA GLY A 75 9.27 -6.24 -37.71
C GLY A 75 8.81 -6.14 -36.24
N ARG A 76 9.64 -6.62 -35.29
CA ARG A 76 9.30 -6.79 -33.86
C ARG A 76 10.50 -6.50 -32.98
N SER A 77 10.28 -6.30 -31.68
CA SER A 77 11.33 -6.06 -30.70
C SER A 77 12.14 -7.32 -30.32
N PHE A 78 11.71 -8.49 -30.79
CA PHE A 78 12.37 -9.78 -30.57
C PHE A 78 12.40 -10.60 -31.87
N PHE A 79 13.27 -11.62 -31.89
CA PHE A 79 13.38 -12.59 -32.97
C PHE A 79 13.91 -13.92 -32.45
N ASN A 80 13.92 -14.96 -33.30
CA ASN A 80 14.60 -16.22 -33.01
C ASN A 80 15.33 -16.77 -34.24
N GLU A 81 16.63 -16.98 -34.12
CA GLU A 81 17.54 -17.41 -35.19
C GLU A 81 17.76 -18.92 -35.27
N SER A 82 17.15 -19.69 -34.36
CA SER A 82 17.23 -21.15 -34.41
C SER A 82 16.69 -21.64 -35.77
N PRO A 83 17.36 -22.59 -36.45
CA PRO A 83 16.85 -23.18 -37.67
C PRO A 83 15.62 -24.08 -37.42
N LEU A 84 15.35 -24.41 -36.15
CA LEU A 84 14.20 -25.16 -35.72
C LEU A 84 12.99 -24.23 -35.53
N ARG A 85 11.81 -24.77 -35.76
CA ARG A 85 10.53 -24.21 -35.31
C ARG A 85 10.04 -24.98 -34.09
N PHE A 86 9.20 -24.36 -33.25
CA PHE A 86 8.74 -25.01 -32.02
C PHE A 86 7.99 -26.33 -32.31
N ASP A 87 7.21 -26.37 -33.39
CA ASP A 87 6.46 -27.54 -33.84
C ASP A 87 7.33 -28.68 -34.40
N GLN A 88 8.60 -28.40 -34.71
CA GLN A 88 9.59 -29.39 -35.16
C GLN A 88 10.39 -30.01 -34.01
N LEU A 89 10.33 -29.44 -32.79
CA LEU A 89 11.06 -29.97 -31.63
C LEU A 89 10.71 -31.44 -31.32
N PRO A 90 9.43 -31.87 -31.42
CA PRO A 90 9.07 -33.27 -31.20
C PRO A 90 9.58 -34.27 -32.25
N ASP A 91 10.02 -33.83 -33.43
CA ASP A 91 10.39 -34.73 -34.53
C ASP A 91 11.65 -35.57 -34.25
N ASP A 92 12.48 -35.16 -33.29
CA ASP A 92 13.62 -35.95 -32.78
C ASP A 92 13.52 -36.15 -31.25
N PRO A 93 12.70 -37.12 -30.79
CA PRO A 93 12.46 -37.35 -29.37
C PRO A 93 13.72 -37.65 -28.57
N ARG A 94 14.76 -38.21 -29.21
CA ARG A 94 16.02 -38.59 -28.55
C ARG A 94 16.89 -37.39 -28.20
N HIS A 95 16.76 -36.29 -28.93
CA HIS A 95 17.53 -35.07 -28.75
C HIS A 95 16.66 -33.86 -28.40
N ILE A 96 15.40 -34.09 -28.01
CA ILE A 96 14.44 -33.00 -27.78
C ILE A 96 14.94 -31.97 -26.76
N ALA A 97 15.62 -32.39 -25.71
CA ALA A 97 16.18 -31.47 -24.72
C ALA A 97 17.29 -30.59 -25.31
N THR A 98 18.20 -31.19 -26.10
CA THR A 98 19.25 -30.45 -26.83
C THR A 98 18.64 -29.49 -27.85
N ASN A 99 17.63 -29.93 -28.59
CA ASN A 99 16.94 -29.12 -29.59
C ASN A 99 16.17 -27.96 -28.96
N LEU A 100 15.49 -28.19 -27.83
CA LEU A 100 14.78 -27.15 -27.09
C LEU A 100 15.75 -26.09 -26.52
N ARG A 101 16.90 -26.51 -25.99
CA ARG A 101 17.95 -25.57 -25.55
C ARG A 101 18.47 -24.74 -26.72
N ALA A 102 18.84 -25.37 -27.83
CA ALA A 102 19.28 -24.65 -29.03
C ALA A 102 18.18 -23.75 -29.62
N TYR A 103 16.90 -24.08 -29.41
CA TYR A 103 15.79 -23.22 -29.76
C TYR A 103 15.70 -21.99 -28.85
N ILE A 104 15.89 -22.16 -27.54
CA ILE A 104 15.93 -21.06 -26.56
C ILE A 104 17.13 -20.14 -26.84
N ASP A 105 18.32 -20.70 -27.03
CA ASP A 105 19.57 -19.97 -27.34
C ASP A 105 19.48 -19.18 -28.66
N GLY A 106 18.50 -19.52 -29.52
CA GLY A 106 18.25 -18.80 -30.75
C GLY A 106 17.49 -17.49 -30.56
N TYR A 107 16.87 -17.24 -29.39
CA TYR A 107 16.13 -16.00 -29.14
C TYR A 107 17.06 -14.78 -29.01
N SER A 108 16.53 -13.60 -29.35
CA SER A 108 17.14 -12.31 -28.98
C SER A 108 17.25 -12.16 -27.46
N GLU A 109 18.23 -11.39 -26.97
CA GLU A 109 18.63 -11.27 -25.55
C GLU A 109 17.45 -11.20 -24.56
N TYR A 110 16.51 -10.26 -24.76
CA TYR A 110 15.37 -10.10 -23.85
C TYR A 110 14.35 -11.25 -23.91
N ALA A 111 14.19 -11.89 -25.08
CA ALA A 111 13.29 -13.03 -25.21
C ALA A 111 13.91 -14.30 -24.57
N GLU A 112 15.23 -14.47 -24.67
CA GLU A 112 15.95 -15.51 -23.92
C GLU A 112 15.85 -15.27 -22.41
N ALA A 113 16.02 -14.01 -21.97
CA ALA A 113 15.96 -13.61 -20.56
C ALA A 113 14.62 -13.95 -19.89
N VAL A 114 13.50 -13.99 -20.65
CA VAL A 114 12.20 -14.47 -20.15
C VAL A 114 12.36 -15.89 -19.58
N PHE A 115 12.96 -16.81 -20.34
CA PHE A 115 13.10 -18.21 -19.93
C PHE A 115 14.16 -18.40 -18.83
N ALA A 116 15.22 -17.58 -18.85
CA ALA A 116 16.22 -17.58 -17.80
C ALA A 116 15.61 -17.19 -16.43
N ASN A 117 14.74 -16.18 -16.38
CA ASN A 117 14.06 -15.77 -15.15
C ASN A 117 12.99 -16.76 -14.66
N PHE A 118 12.60 -17.74 -15.49
CA PHE A 118 11.80 -18.89 -15.06
C PHE A 118 12.64 -20.08 -14.58
N ASP A 119 13.97 -19.95 -14.57
CA ASP A 119 14.87 -21.06 -14.27
C ASP A 119 14.61 -22.29 -15.19
N PHE A 120 14.20 -22.03 -16.44
CA PHE A 120 13.55 -23.04 -17.27
C PHE A 120 14.49 -24.20 -17.66
N GLU A 121 15.80 -23.95 -17.71
CA GLU A 121 16.81 -25.01 -17.93
C GLU A 121 16.71 -26.14 -16.89
N LYS A 122 16.49 -25.80 -15.61
CA LYS A 122 16.28 -26.79 -14.55
C LYS A 122 15.01 -27.62 -14.81
N GLN A 123 14.00 -26.99 -15.39
CA GLN A 123 12.74 -27.66 -15.72
C GLN A 123 12.90 -28.59 -16.92
N ILE A 124 13.66 -28.19 -17.95
CA ILE A 124 14.00 -29.07 -19.08
C ILE A 124 14.69 -30.34 -18.58
N GLN A 125 15.71 -30.20 -17.72
CA GLN A 125 16.43 -31.33 -17.14
C GLN A 125 15.52 -32.26 -16.32
N LYS A 126 14.62 -31.68 -15.50
CA LYS A 126 13.68 -32.46 -14.69
C LYS A 126 12.65 -33.19 -15.56
N LEU A 127 12.10 -32.54 -16.59
CA LEU A 127 11.19 -33.17 -17.55
C LEU A 127 11.85 -34.32 -18.31
N GLU A 128 13.11 -34.13 -18.73
CA GLU A 128 13.91 -35.15 -19.42
C GLU A 128 14.18 -36.37 -18.52
N THR A 129 14.59 -36.13 -17.27
CA THR A 129 14.86 -37.20 -16.29
C THR A 129 13.64 -38.08 -16.00
N HIS A 130 12.44 -37.53 -16.18
CA HIS A 130 11.16 -38.21 -15.93
C HIS A 130 10.43 -38.64 -17.21
N ASP A 131 11.08 -38.60 -18.38
CA ASP A 131 10.51 -38.98 -19.68
C ASP A 131 9.22 -38.20 -20.05
N LEU A 132 9.06 -36.98 -19.54
CA LEU A 132 7.88 -36.14 -19.78
C LEU A 132 8.08 -35.10 -20.88
N LEU A 133 9.33 -34.72 -21.18
CA LEU A 133 9.64 -33.57 -22.03
C LEU A 133 8.98 -33.65 -23.42
N HIS A 134 9.14 -34.79 -24.10
CA HIS A 134 8.51 -35.01 -25.41
C HIS A 134 7.00 -34.86 -25.35
N ALA A 135 6.33 -35.55 -24.41
CA ALA A 135 4.87 -35.52 -24.31
C ALA A 135 4.35 -34.09 -24.06
N VAL A 136 5.01 -33.33 -23.18
CA VAL A 136 4.60 -31.95 -22.85
C VAL A 136 4.82 -31.01 -24.03
N VAL A 137 5.99 -31.05 -24.68
CA VAL A 137 6.29 -30.18 -25.83
C VAL A 137 5.38 -30.51 -27.02
N SER A 138 5.15 -31.79 -27.30
CA SER A 138 4.19 -32.22 -28.34
C SER A 138 2.79 -31.68 -28.07
N ALA A 139 2.30 -31.79 -26.83
CA ALA A 139 0.98 -31.28 -26.49
C ALA A 139 0.89 -29.75 -26.60
N MET A 140 1.97 -29.02 -26.29
CA MET A 140 2.04 -27.56 -26.46
C MET A 140 2.02 -27.12 -27.92
N CYS A 141 2.43 -27.97 -28.87
CA CYS A 141 2.35 -27.66 -30.30
C CYS A 141 0.90 -27.52 -30.78
N GLU A 142 -0.04 -28.23 -30.16
CA GLU A 142 -1.47 -28.17 -30.47
C GLU A 142 -2.17 -26.90 -29.94
N VAL A 143 -1.48 -26.12 -29.10
CA VAL A 143 -2.04 -24.89 -28.53
C VAL A 143 -1.90 -23.76 -29.55
N ASP A 144 -3.03 -23.14 -29.90
CA ASP A 144 -3.08 -21.99 -30.79
C ASP A 144 -3.22 -20.69 -30.02
N LEU A 145 -2.09 -19.99 -29.91
CA LEU A 145 -1.89 -18.69 -29.30
C LEU A 145 -1.43 -17.65 -30.32
N HIS A 146 -1.75 -17.80 -31.61
CA HIS A 146 -1.33 -16.81 -32.60
C HIS A 146 -1.96 -15.43 -32.29
N PRO A 147 -1.24 -14.29 -32.45
CA PRO A 147 -1.77 -12.95 -32.18
C PRO A 147 -3.09 -12.59 -32.88
N ASP A 148 -3.30 -13.11 -34.10
CA ASP A 148 -4.54 -12.93 -34.87
C ASP A 148 -5.74 -13.73 -34.33
N ARG A 149 -5.50 -14.69 -33.44
CA ARG A 149 -6.53 -15.59 -32.87
C ARG A 149 -6.79 -15.31 -31.40
N VAL A 150 -5.73 -15.00 -30.67
CA VAL A 150 -5.76 -14.64 -29.24
C VAL A 150 -5.17 -13.24 -29.12
N SER A 151 -6.03 -12.26 -28.80
CA SER A 151 -5.58 -10.89 -28.56
C SER A 151 -4.64 -10.81 -27.34
N ASN A 152 -3.86 -9.74 -27.21
CA ASN A 152 -2.99 -9.55 -26.02
C ASN A 152 -3.83 -9.45 -24.73
N LEU A 153 -5.01 -8.84 -24.80
CA LEU A 153 -5.96 -8.79 -23.68
C LEU A 153 -6.41 -10.19 -23.28
N GLU A 154 -6.80 -11.01 -24.25
CA GLU A 154 -7.14 -12.41 -24.03
C GLU A 154 -5.96 -13.21 -23.45
N MET A 155 -4.74 -12.97 -23.94
CA MET A 155 -3.53 -13.58 -23.41
C MET A 155 -3.30 -13.23 -21.94
N GLY A 156 -3.48 -11.96 -21.57
CA GLY A 156 -3.43 -11.49 -20.18
C GLY A 156 -4.42 -12.25 -19.29
N TYR A 157 -5.69 -12.36 -19.70
CA TYR A 157 -6.70 -13.14 -18.97
C TYR A 157 -6.34 -14.61 -18.81
N MET A 158 -5.69 -15.19 -19.82
CA MET A 158 -5.25 -16.59 -19.75
C MET A 158 -4.09 -16.77 -18.78
N PHE A 159 -3.09 -15.89 -18.78
CA PHE A 159 -1.99 -15.95 -17.81
C PHE A 159 -2.48 -15.75 -16.38
N GLU A 160 -3.33 -14.76 -16.15
CA GLU A 160 -3.99 -14.56 -14.87
C GLU A 160 -4.68 -15.83 -14.40
N GLU A 161 -5.42 -16.49 -15.29
CA GLU A 161 -6.15 -17.69 -14.94
C GLU A 161 -5.23 -18.89 -14.68
N LEU A 162 -4.17 -19.07 -15.46
CA LEU A 162 -3.18 -20.11 -15.23
C LEU A 162 -2.47 -19.90 -13.88
N ILE A 163 -1.98 -18.69 -13.61
CA ILE A 163 -1.24 -18.37 -12.39
C ILE A 163 -2.15 -18.49 -11.16
N ARG A 164 -3.40 -18.03 -11.25
CA ARG A 164 -4.41 -18.23 -10.20
C ARG A 164 -4.58 -19.72 -9.88
N LYS A 165 -4.80 -20.57 -10.89
CA LYS A 165 -4.97 -22.02 -10.69
C LYS A 165 -3.75 -22.67 -10.05
N PHE A 166 -2.54 -22.22 -10.39
CA PHE A 166 -1.31 -22.74 -9.77
C PHE A 166 -1.20 -22.29 -8.31
N ALA A 167 -1.49 -21.02 -8.00
CA ALA A 167 -1.43 -20.49 -6.63
C ALA A 167 -2.51 -21.07 -5.71
N GLU A 168 -3.74 -21.29 -6.20
CA GLU A 168 -4.80 -22.00 -5.45
C GLU A 168 -4.39 -23.42 -5.02
N SER A 169 -3.39 -24.01 -5.70
CA SER A 169 -2.92 -25.36 -5.40
C SER A 169 -1.76 -25.41 -4.38
N SER A 170 -1.09 -24.29 -4.07
CA SER A 170 -0.03 -24.20 -3.06
C SER A 170 -0.47 -23.72 -1.68
N ASN A 171 -1.69 -23.18 -1.52
CA ASN A 171 -2.04 -22.38 -0.33
C ASN A 171 -1.14 -21.14 -0.15
N ASP A 172 -0.37 -20.77 -1.17
CA ASP A 172 0.24 -19.44 -1.28
C ASP A 172 -0.86 -18.40 -1.49
N GLU A 173 -0.57 -17.12 -1.22
CA GLU A 173 -1.52 -16.02 -1.42
C GLU A 173 -1.93 -15.88 -2.89
N ALA A 174 -2.91 -16.69 -3.30
CA ALA A 174 -3.43 -16.73 -4.65
C ALA A 174 -3.93 -15.34 -5.05
N GLY A 175 -3.19 -14.70 -5.95
CA GLY A 175 -3.54 -13.39 -6.50
C GLY A 175 -2.83 -12.19 -5.88
N ALA A 176 -1.82 -12.37 -5.01
CA ALA A 176 -0.99 -11.26 -4.51
C ALA A 176 -0.28 -10.45 -5.62
N HIS A 177 -0.12 -11.04 -6.81
CA HIS A 177 0.54 -10.43 -7.97
C HIS A 177 -0.43 -9.84 -9.02
N PHE A 178 -1.75 -9.84 -8.77
CA PHE A 178 -2.73 -9.38 -9.74
C PHE A 178 -3.73 -8.38 -9.18
N THR A 179 -3.84 -7.25 -9.87
CA THR A 179 -4.94 -6.31 -9.71
C THR A 179 -6.10 -6.74 -10.61
N PRO A 180 -7.33 -6.90 -10.09
CA PRO A 180 -8.51 -7.19 -10.91
C PRO A 180 -8.67 -6.17 -12.04
N ARG A 181 -8.98 -6.63 -13.25
CA ARG A 181 -8.97 -5.79 -14.46
C ARG A 181 -9.97 -4.63 -14.41
N GLU A 182 -11.11 -4.82 -13.77
CA GLU A 182 -12.09 -3.75 -13.55
C GLU A 182 -11.55 -2.66 -12.61
N VAL A 183 -10.71 -3.02 -11.63
CA VAL A 183 -10.04 -2.06 -10.75
C VAL A 183 -8.96 -1.32 -11.55
N VAL A 184 -8.18 -2.02 -12.37
CA VAL A 184 -7.19 -1.40 -13.26
C VAL A 184 -7.86 -0.41 -14.21
N ARG A 185 -8.96 -0.80 -14.86
CA ARG A 185 -9.73 0.08 -15.75
C ARG A 185 -10.24 1.32 -15.03
N LEU A 186 -10.78 1.15 -13.82
CA LEU A 186 -11.20 2.28 -13.00
C LEU A 186 -10.02 3.20 -12.69
N MET A 187 -8.89 2.67 -12.24
CA MET A 187 -7.68 3.46 -11.96
C MET A 187 -7.22 4.23 -13.19
N VAL A 188 -7.19 3.60 -14.36
CA VAL A 188 -6.76 4.24 -15.62
C VAL A 188 -7.74 5.33 -16.05
N ASN A 189 -9.06 5.08 -15.95
CA ASN A 189 -10.08 6.10 -16.24
C ASN A 189 -9.88 7.35 -15.35
N LEU A 190 -9.68 7.15 -14.05
CA LEU A 190 -9.44 8.24 -13.10
C LEU A 190 -8.10 8.95 -13.36
N LEU A 191 -7.07 8.20 -13.76
CA LEU A 191 -5.74 8.70 -14.04
C LEU A 191 -5.71 9.65 -15.25
N VAL A 192 -6.47 9.34 -16.30
CA VAL A 192 -6.51 10.15 -17.53
C VAL A 192 -7.72 11.11 -17.61
N ALA A 193 -8.62 11.07 -16.63
CA ALA A 193 -9.72 12.02 -16.55
C ALA A 193 -9.18 13.46 -16.41
N GLY A 194 -9.71 14.39 -17.21
CA GLY A 194 -9.26 15.78 -17.25
C GLY A 194 -8.03 16.04 -18.13
N ASP A 195 -7.51 14.99 -18.79
CA ASP A 195 -6.34 15.04 -19.67
C ASP A 195 -6.74 14.96 -21.16
N GLU A 196 -8.01 15.21 -21.52
CA GLU A 196 -8.53 15.05 -22.87
C GLU A 196 -7.76 15.90 -23.89
N GLU A 197 -7.43 17.15 -23.53
CA GLU A 197 -6.63 18.03 -24.39
C GLU A 197 -5.19 17.50 -24.54
N ALA A 198 -4.59 17.03 -23.45
CA ALA A 198 -3.25 16.44 -23.48
C ALA A 198 -3.22 15.14 -24.32
N LEU A 199 -4.31 14.38 -24.36
CA LEU A 199 -4.42 13.18 -25.17
C LEU A 199 -4.97 13.46 -26.58
N SER A 200 -5.39 14.69 -26.85
CA SER A 200 -5.77 15.15 -28.17
C SER A 200 -4.53 15.49 -29.02
N GLY A 201 -4.72 15.54 -30.35
CA GLY A 201 -3.65 15.90 -31.30
C GLY A 201 -3.17 14.73 -32.16
N LYS A 202 -2.20 15.01 -33.04
CA LYS A 202 -1.82 14.09 -34.12
C LYS A 202 -1.10 12.83 -33.63
N ALA A 203 -0.24 12.94 -32.62
CA ALA A 203 0.53 11.83 -32.07
C ALA A 203 1.10 12.21 -30.68
N PRO A 204 0.24 12.38 -29.66
CA PRO A 204 0.71 12.74 -28.32
C PRO A 204 1.62 11.65 -27.77
N ILE A 205 2.76 12.04 -27.20
CA ILE A 205 3.72 11.11 -26.59
C ILE A 205 3.47 11.08 -25.08
N ARG A 206 3.16 9.91 -24.52
CA ARG A 206 2.90 9.74 -23.10
C ARG A 206 3.77 8.64 -22.51
N THR A 207 4.20 8.85 -21.27
CA THR A 207 5.02 7.90 -20.51
C THR A 207 4.23 7.45 -19.29
N VAL A 208 4.13 6.14 -19.09
CA VAL A 208 3.41 5.51 -17.98
C VAL A 208 4.41 4.68 -17.18
N TYR A 209 4.43 4.88 -15.86
CA TYR A 209 5.31 4.17 -14.95
C TYR A 209 4.55 3.44 -13.86
N ASP A 210 4.98 2.20 -13.60
CA ASP A 210 4.52 1.38 -12.50
C ASP A 210 5.72 0.86 -11.70
N CYS A 211 5.81 1.30 -10.45
CA CYS A 211 6.94 1.01 -9.56
C CYS A 211 6.86 -0.35 -8.87
N ALA A 212 5.78 -1.11 -9.10
CA ALA A 212 5.59 -2.47 -8.60
C ALA A 212 4.75 -3.24 -9.62
N CYS A 213 5.28 -3.35 -10.84
CA CYS A 213 4.47 -3.61 -12.03
C CYS A 213 3.93 -5.05 -12.15
N GLY A 214 4.42 -5.98 -11.33
CA GLY A 214 3.99 -7.37 -11.34
C GLY A 214 4.15 -7.95 -12.74
N THR A 215 3.05 -8.45 -13.29
CA THR A 215 2.99 -9.03 -14.65
C THR A 215 2.79 -8.00 -15.76
N GLY A 216 2.83 -6.69 -15.46
CA GLY A 216 2.66 -5.61 -16.42
C GLY A 216 1.20 -5.27 -16.76
N GLY A 217 0.22 -5.88 -16.08
CA GLY A 217 -1.20 -5.74 -16.39
C GLY A 217 -1.70 -4.29 -16.38
N MET A 218 -1.27 -3.48 -15.41
CA MET A 218 -1.66 -2.06 -15.31
C MET A 218 -1.08 -1.21 -16.44
N LEU A 219 0.20 -1.41 -16.77
CA LEU A 219 0.86 -0.76 -17.91
C LEU A 219 0.14 -1.09 -19.24
N SER A 220 -0.19 -2.36 -19.41
CA SER A 220 -0.92 -2.91 -20.55
C SER A 220 -2.29 -2.26 -20.76
N GLU A 221 -3.08 -2.12 -19.70
CA GLU A 221 -4.42 -1.49 -19.77
C GLU A 221 -4.31 0.02 -19.95
N ALA A 222 -3.33 0.67 -19.31
CA ALA A 222 -3.08 2.10 -19.48
C ALA A 222 -2.78 2.44 -20.95
N GLU A 223 -1.89 1.69 -21.60
CA GLU A 223 -1.62 1.85 -23.04
C GLU A 223 -2.89 1.66 -23.87
N ALA A 224 -3.62 0.57 -23.64
CA ALA A 224 -4.81 0.25 -24.42
C ALA A 224 -5.88 1.34 -24.29
N HIS A 225 -6.09 1.86 -23.08
CA HIS A 225 -7.06 2.92 -22.83
C HIS A 225 -6.64 4.26 -23.46
N ILE A 226 -5.37 4.66 -23.32
CA ILE A 226 -4.85 5.88 -23.96
C ILE A 226 -5.00 5.79 -25.48
N LYS A 227 -4.68 4.63 -26.07
CA LYS A 227 -4.86 4.38 -27.51
C LYS A 227 -6.34 4.32 -27.94
N ALA A 228 -7.24 3.93 -27.05
CA ALA A 228 -8.67 3.98 -27.32
C ALA A 228 -9.19 5.43 -27.38
N LEU A 229 -8.61 6.35 -26.60
CA LEU A 229 -8.89 7.78 -26.68
C LEU A 229 -8.24 8.44 -27.91
N ASN A 230 -7.04 8.00 -28.28
CA ASN A 230 -6.34 8.46 -29.48
C ASN A 230 -5.46 7.35 -30.07
N GLU A 231 -5.89 6.77 -31.20
CA GLU A 231 -5.21 5.66 -31.88
C GLU A 231 -3.76 5.98 -32.29
N ASN A 232 -3.45 7.28 -32.47
CA ASN A 232 -2.12 7.74 -32.87
C ASN A 232 -1.21 8.09 -31.68
N ALA A 233 -1.69 7.95 -30.43
CA ALA A 233 -0.90 8.20 -29.24
C ALA A 233 0.29 7.23 -29.17
N VAL A 234 1.48 7.79 -28.90
CA VAL A 234 2.71 7.03 -28.67
C VAL A 234 2.88 6.88 -27.18
N VAL A 235 2.62 5.67 -26.67
CA VAL A 235 2.72 5.36 -25.25
C VAL A 235 3.99 4.57 -24.98
N HIS A 236 4.79 5.05 -24.03
CA HIS A 236 6.00 4.42 -23.55
C HIS A 236 5.79 3.91 -22.14
N LEU A 237 6.00 2.60 -21.95
CA LEU A 237 5.77 1.92 -20.69
C LEU A 237 7.09 1.71 -19.95
N PHE A 238 7.07 1.94 -18.64
CA PHE A 238 8.19 1.78 -17.73
C PHE A 238 7.71 0.98 -16.51
N GLY A 239 8.48 -0.01 -16.10
CA GLY A 239 8.10 -0.90 -15.01
C GLY A 239 9.29 -1.25 -14.12
N GLN A 240 8.99 -1.57 -12.86
CA GLN A 240 9.95 -2.19 -11.98
C GLN A 240 9.27 -3.29 -11.15
N GLU A 241 9.93 -4.45 -11.06
CA GLU A 241 9.41 -5.62 -10.34
C GLU A 241 10.54 -6.40 -9.68
N ILE A 242 10.34 -6.81 -8.44
CA ILE A 242 11.33 -7.56 -7.66
C ILE A 242 11.26 -9.07 -7.92
N ASN A 243 10.06 -9.60 -8.19
CA ASN A 243 9.82 -11.01 -8.41
C ASN A 243 10.22 -11.43 -9.84
N GLU A 244 11.13 -12.39 -9.95
CA GLU A 244 11.72 -12.82 -11.23
C GLU A 244 10.68 -13.35 -12.23
N GLN A 245 9.69 -14.12 -11.77
CA GLN A 245 8.66 -14.70 -12.63
C GLN A 245 7.67 -13.65 -13.11
N SER A 246 7.24 -12.74 -12.22
CA SER A 246 6.36 -11.63 -12.57
C SER A 246 7.03 -10.69 -13.56
N TYR A 247 8.31 -10.37 -13.31
CA TYR A 247 9.17 -9.64 -14.24
C TYR A 247 9.25 -10.32 -15.60
N ALA A 248 9.47 -11.64 -15.67
CA ALA A 248 9.56 -12.38 -16.94
C ALA A 248 8.25 -12.31 -17.74
N ILE A 249 7.10 -12.36 -17.07
CA ILE A 249 5.78 -12.23 -17.72
C ILE A 249 5.59 -10.81 -18.24
N CYS A 250 5.91 -9.79 -17.43
CA CYS A 250 5.86 -8.39 -17.83
C CYS A 250 6.77 -8.13 -19.04
N LEU A 251 8.00 -8.62 -19.00
CA LEU A 251 8.97 -8.52 -20.09
C LEU A 251 8.43 -9.12 -21.39
N ALA A 252 7.85 -10.32 -21.31
CA ALA A 252 7.27 -10.96 -22.49
C ALA A 252 6.06 -10.21 -23.06
N ASP A 253 5.19 -9.64 -22.20
CA ASP A 253 4.08 -8.79 -22.64
C ASP A 253 4.59 -7.54 -23.37
N MET A 254 5.65 -6.89 -22.84
CA MET A 254 6.30 -5.74 -23.49
C MET A 254 6.87 -6.11 -24.87
N LEU A 255 7.53 -7.27 -24.98
CA LEU A 255 8.06 -7.77 -26.25
C LEU A 255 6.94 -7.98 -27.28
N ILE A 256 5.85 -8.65 -26.91
CA ILE A 256 4.72 -8.94 -27.80
C ILE A 256 4.04 -7.64 -28.27
N ARG A 257 4.01 -6.61 -27.44
CA ARG A 257 3.44 -5.29 -27.75
C ARG A 257 4.36 -4.39 -28.56
N GLY A 258 5.61 -4.79 -28.77
CA GLY A 258 6.62 -3.95 -29.41
C GLY A 258 7.06 -2.77 -28.55
N GLN A 259 6.86 -2.86 -27.23
CA GLN A 259 7.43 -1.91 -26.27
C GLN A 259 8.93 -2.18 -26.11
N ASP A 260 9.65 -1.19 -25.57
CA ASP A 260 11.08 -1.32 -25.30
C ASP A 260 11.30 -2.13 -24.02
N PRO A 261 11.81 -3.38 -24.11
CA PRO A 261 11.96 -4.27 -22.96
C PRO A 261 12.98 -3.76 -21.94
N SER A 262 13.92 -2.89 -22.34
CA SER A 262 14.93 -2.33 -21.43
C SER A 262 14.34 -1.44 -20.33
N ARG A 263 13.08 -1.03 -20.48
CA ARG A 263 12.35 -0.15 -19.55
C ARG A 263 11.64 -0.92 -18.44
N VAL A 264 11.74 -2.25 -18.42
CA VAL A 264 11.31 -3.06 -17.30
C VAL A 264 12.55 -3.46 -16.52
N ILE A 265 12.63 -3.05 -15.26
CA ILE A 265 13.79 -3.29 -14.40
C ILE A 265 13.46 -4.34 -13.36
N ARG A 266 14.37 -5.30 -13.18
CA ARG A 266 14.25 -6.36 -12.17
C ARG A 266 15.09 -6.03 -10.93
N ASP A 267 14.52 -5.26 -10.00
CA ASP A 267 15.17 -4.89 -8.74
C ASP A 267 14.13 -4.41 -7.71
N ASN A 268 14.54 -4.24 -6.47
CA ASN A 268 13.71 -3.69 -5.39
C ASN A 268 13.60 -2.17 -5.51
N THR A 269 12.40 -1.68 -5.84
CA THR A 269 12.07 -0.25 -6.00
C THR A 269 12.48 0.63 -4.81
N LEU A 270 12.39 0.11 -3.58
CA LEU A 270 12.67 0.90 -2.39
C LEU A 270 14.17 1.09 -2.19
N THR A 271 14.99 0.08 -2.47
CA THR A 271 16.45 0.13 -2.27
C THR A 271 17.22 0.57 -3.52
N HIS A 272 16.70 0.29 -4.70
CA HIS A 272 17.31 0.64 -5.99
C HIS A 272 16.23 1.19 -6.93
N ASP A 273 16.30 2.49 -7.18
CA ASP A 273 15.45 3.13 -8.17
C ASP A 273 15.94 2.80 -9.59
N GLY A 274 15.25 1.88 -10.26
CA GLY A 274 15.60 1.46 -11.62
C GLY A 274 15.42 2.55 -12.68
N HIS A 275 14.70 3.62 -12.33
CA HIS A 275 14.33 4.73 -13.22
C HIS A 275 14.71 6.08 -12.59
N ALA A 276 15.87 6.14 -11.92
CA ALA A 276 16.30 7.29 -11.11
C ALA A 276 16.28 8.64 -11.84
N SER A 277 16.58 8.65 -13.13
CA SER A 277 16.69 9.86 -13.95
C SER A 277 15.42 10.21 -14.73
N GLU A 278 14.41 9.35 -14.66
CA GLU A 278 13.22 9.42 -15.47
C GLU A 278 12.04 10.03 -14.69
N MET A 279 11.21 10.78 -15.42
CA MET A 279 9.99 11.41 -14.91
C MET A 279 8.84 11.08 -15.86
N PHE A 280 7.64 10.88 -15.32
CA PHE A 280 6.54 10.28 -16.06
C PHE A 280 5.30 11.14 -16.10
N HIS A 281 4.55 11.10 -17.20
CA HIS A 281 3.26 11.78 -17.28
C HIS A 281 2.24 11.12 -16.34
N TYR A 282 2.27 9.80 -16.28
CA TYR A 282 1.34 8.99 -15.49
C TYR A 282 2.09 7.99 -14.62
N GLY A 283 1.78 7.97 -13.32
CA GLY A 283 2.18 6.91 -12.40
C GLY A 283 0.97 6.05 -12.04
N ILE A 284 1.13 4.73 -12.02
CA ILE A 284 0.08 3.80 -11.60
C ILE A 284 0.68 2.67 -10.78
N ALA A 285 0.09 2.32 -9.63
CA ALA A 285 0.60 1.20 -8.85
C ALA A 285 -0.48 0.54 -7.97
N ASN A 286 -0.32 -0.76 -7.75
CA ASN A 286 -0.97 -1.51 -6.69
C ASN A 286 0.10 -2.22 -5.86
N PRO A 287 0.80 -1.50 -4.95
CA PRO A 287 1.88 -2.08 -4.17
C PRO A 287 1.35 -3.12 -3.18
N PRO A 288 2.23 -4.01 -2.65
CA PRO A 288 1.82 -5.00 -1.65
C PRO A 288 1.26 -4.32 -0.40
N PHE A 289 0.17 -4.88 0.15
CA PHE A 289 -0.56 -4.28 1.27
C PHE A 289 0.01 -4.73 2.61
N GLY A 290 0.34 -3.78 3.49
CA GLY A 290 0.69 -4.08 4.89
C GLY A 290 1.88 -5.04 5.04
N THR A 291 2.77 -5.08 4.04
CA THR A 291 3.96 -5.91 4.05
C THR A 291 5.08 -5.16 4.78
N ASP A 292 5.82 -5.88 5.61
CA ASP A 292 6.97 -5.32 6.29
C ASP A 292 8.11 -5.06 5.30
N TRP A 293 8.90 -4.01 5.57
CA TRP A 293 10.02 -3.58 4.74
C TRP A 293 11.31 -3.56 5.56
N LYS A 294 11.44 -4.54 6.47
CA LYS A 294 12.59 -4.61 7.39
C LYS A 294 13.91 -4.81 6.65
N ALA A 295 13.89 -5.49 5.50
CA ALA A 295 15.06 -5.74 4.68
C ALA A 295 15.56 -4.44 4.01
N GLU A 296 14.64 -3.56 3.63
CA GLU A 296 14.87 -2.30 2.94
C GLU A 296 15.19 -1.16 3.91
N TYR A 297 14.83 -1.32 5.19
CA TYR A 297 14.84 -0.27 6.20
C TYR A 297 16.14 0.54 6.26
N THR A 298 17.29 -0.13 6.27
CA THR A 298 18.58 0.55 6.41
C THR A 298 18.87 1.46 5.22
N ALA A 299 18.60 1.01 4.00
CA ALA A 299 18.85 1.77 2.79
C ALA A 299 17.89 2.97 2.69
N VAL A 300 16.59 2.72 2.87
CA VAL A 300 15.54 3.76 2.85
C VAL A 300 15.76 4.81 3.94
N LYS A 301 16.11 4.37 5.16
CA LYS A 301 16.44 5.29 6.26
C LYS A 301 17.66 6.14 5.95
N THR A 302 18.70 5.53 5.37
CA THR A 302 19.92 6.25 4.98
C THR A 302 19.57 7.35 3.98
N GLU A 303 18.79 7.03 2.94
CA GLU A 303 18.32 8.02 1.97
C GLU A 303 17.52 9.14 2.65
N HIS A 304 16.55 8.81 3.51
CA HIS A 304 15.79 9.79 4.29
C HIS A 304 16.68 10.74 5.11
N GLU A 305 17.78 10.23 5.68
CA GLU A 305 18.69 11.03 6.51
C GLU A 305 19.72 11.83 5.69
N THR A 306 20.08 11.40 4.48
CA THR A 306 21.22 11.97 3.73
C THR A 306 20.87 12.68 2.42
N ALA A 307 19.74 12.35 1.78
CA ALA A 307 19.40 12.87 0.46
C ALA A 307 18.84 14.31 0.49
N GLY A 308 18.54 14.84 1.68
CA GLY A 308 17.98 16.18 1.84
C GLY A 308 16.52 16.28 1.39
N PRO A 309 16.01 17.48 1.10
CA PRO A 309 14.59 17.71 0.82
C PRO A 309 14.12 17.09 -0.50
N ASP A 310 15.03 16.86 -1.45
CA ASP A 310 14.73 16.28 -2.77
C ASP A 310 14.79 14.74 -2.77
N GLY A 311 15.14 14.12 -1.64
CA GLY A 311 15.17 12.67 -1.49
C GLY A 311 13.76 12.06 -1.52
N ARG A 312 13.62 10.84 -2.08
CA ARG A 312 12.31 10.21 -2.29
C ARG A 312 11.53 10.09 -0.98
N PHE A 313 12.23 9.76 0.10
CA PHE A 313 11.64 9.50 1.41
C PHE A 313 11.69 10.69 2.37
N ALA A 314 12.05 11.89 1.91
CA ALA A 314 12.17 13.08 2.76
C ALA A 314 10.90 13.39 3.60
N PRO A 315 9.66 13.20 3.11
CA PRO A 315 8.46 13.51 3.89
C PRO A 315 8.28 12.70 5.18
N GLY A 316 8.85 11.50 5.27
CA GLY A 316 8.73 10.67 6.46
C GLY A 316 8.83 9.18 6.16
N LEU A 317 8.96 8.38 7.22
CA LEU A 317 9.05 6.92 7.16
C LEU A 317 7.92 6.27 7.96
N PRO A 318 7.19 5.29 7.38
CA PRO A 318 6.17 4.56 8.13
C PRO A 318 6.79 3.60 9.16
N GLY A 319 5.96 2.89 9.91
CA GLY A 319 6.42 1.75 10.73
C GLY A 319 7.04 0.66 9.85
N ARG A 320 7.99 -0.11 10.38
CA ARG A 320 8.70 -1.16 9.60
C ARG A 320 7.79 -2.29 9.12
N ASP A 321 6.63 -2.41 9.74
CA ASP A 321 5.58 -3.39 9.51
C ASP A 321 4.66 -3.06 8.33
N ASP A 322 4.66 -1.82 7.84
CA ASP A 322 3.87 -1.41 6.67
C ASP A 322 4.64 -0.41 5.81
N GLY A 323 5.13 -0.86 4.65
CA GLY A 323 5.91 -0.05 3.70
C GLY A 323 5.08 0.67 2.65
N GLN A 324 3.75 0.57 2.66
CA GLN A 324 2.91 0.95 1.52
C GLN A 324 3.09 2.41 1.07
N THR A 325 3.23 3.35 2.01
CA THR A 325 3.40 4.78 1.69
C THR A 325 4.75 5.10 1.06
N LEU A 326 5.75 4.22 1.16
CA LEU A 326 7.04 4.41 0.48
C LEU A 326 6.89 4.30 -1.04
N PHE A 327 5.98 3.47 -1.54
CA PHE A 327 5.67 3.39 -2.97
C PHE A 327 4.91 4.63 -3.47
N LEU A 328 4.06 5.22 -2.63
CA LEU A 328 3.47 6.54 -2.92
C LEU A 328 4.58 7.59 -3.10
N LEU A 329 5.51 7.66 -2.15
CA LEU A 329 6.64 8.58 -2.22
C LEU A 329 7.55 8.34 -3.44
N GLN A 330 7.78 7.08 -3.83
CA GLN A 330 8.45 6.73 -5.09
C GLN A 330 7.71 7.36 -6.28
N LEU A 331 6.39 7.18 -6.40
CA LEU A 331 5.62 7.75 -7.52
C LEU A 331 5.64 9.28 -7.52
N LEU A 332 5.57 9.92 -6.34
CA LEU A 332 5.66 11.37 -6.22
C LEU A 332 7.03 11.89 -6.69
N SER A 333 8.12 11.18 -6.35
CA SER A 333 9.48 11.54 -6.81
C SER A 333 9.65 11.49 -8.33
N LYS A 334 8.73 10.82 -9.05
CA LYS A 334 8.74 10.68 -10.51
C LYS A 334 7.83 11.67 -11.23
N MET A 335 7.23 12.60 -10.50
CA MET A 335 6.38 13.62 -11.09
C MET A 335 7.20 14.65 -11.87
N ARG A 336 6.81 14.91 -13.11
CA ARG A 336 7.43 15.93 -13.95
C ARG A 336 7.23 17.31 -13.32
N PRO A 337 8.23 18.20 -13.38
CA PRO A 337 8.06 19.58 -12.97
C PRO A 337 7.02 20.30 -13.86
N LEU A 338 6.36 21.30 -13.29
CA LEU A 338 5.46 22.21 -14.03
C LEU A 338 6.25 23.26 -14.81
N GLU A 339 7.35 23.71 -14.23
CA GLU A 339 8.15 24.83 -14.72
C GLU A 339 9.62 24.42 -14.81
N ASP A 340 10.37 25.04 -15.71
CA ASP A 340 11.82 24.88 -15.81
C ASP A 340 12.57 25.65 -14.72
N GLU A 341 13.91 25.56 -14.74
CA GLU A 341 14.79 26.27 -13.80
C GLU A 341 14.69 27.82 -13.87
N HIS A 342 13.95 28.36 -14.84
CA HIS A 342 13.71 29.78 -15.04
C HIS A 342 12.24 30.17 -14.77
N GLY A 343 11.42 29.25 -14.24
CA GLY A 343 10.01 29.49 -13.95
C GLY A 343 9.13 29.56 -15.20
N GLN A 344 9.57 29.00 -16.33
CA GLN A 344 8.75 28.92 -17.54
C GLN A 344 7.97 27.60 -17.59
N PRO A 345 6.68 27.61 -17.97
CA PRO A 345 5.90 26.40 -18.09
C PRO A 345 6.54 25.39 -19.04
N ILE A 346 6.67 24.15 -18.59
CA ILE A 346 7.13 23.03 -19.42
C ILE A 346 5.93 22.50 -20.20
N GLU A 347 6.06 22.42 -21.53
CA GLU A 347 5.03 21.80 -22.37
C GLU A 347 4.81 20.34 -21.98
N GLY A 348 3.56 19.98 -21.65
CA GLY A 348 3.23 18.67 -21.10
C GLY A 348 3.86 18.40 -19.73
N GLY A 349 4.20 19.46 -18.99
CA GLY A 349 4.66 19.41 -17.61
C GLY A 349 3.61 18.85 -16.65
N GLY A 350 4.07 18.53 -15.44
CA GLY A 350 3.25 17.88 -14.42
C GLY A 350 2.89 16.42 -14.73
N SER A 351 2.28 15.80 -13.74
CA SER A 351 1.96 14.38 -13.71
C SER A 351 0.65 14.10 -13.00
N ARG A 352 0.07 12.93 -13.29
CA ARG A 352 -1.03 12.34 -12.52
C ARG A 352 -0.60 10.97 -12.01
N VAL A 353 -1.05 10.59 -10.82
CA VAL A 353 -0.72 9.32 -10.17
C VAL A 353 -2.00 8.67 -9.66
N ALA A 354 -2.17 7.37 -9.89
CA ALA A 354 -3.25 6.55 -9.33
C ALA A 354 -2.64 5.36 -8.56
N ILE A 355 -2.86 5.30 -7.26
CA ILE A 355 -2.30 4.25 -6.39
C ILE A 355 -3.36 3.63 -5.50
N VAL A 356 -3.30 2.31 -5.31
CA VAL A 356 -4.19 1.60 -4.38
C VAL A 356 -3.58 1.55 -2.98
N HIS A 357 -4.39 1.88 -1.99
CA HIS A 357 -4.05 1.83 -0.57
C HIS A 357 -5.01 0.95 0.23
N ASN A 358 -4.53 0.40 1.36
CA ASN A 358 -5.41 -0.10 2.41
C ASN A 358 -5.92 1.10 3.25
N GLY A 359 -6.58 0.86 4.38
CA GLY A 359 -7.07 1.94 5.26
C GLY A 359 -6.00 2.70 6.04
N SER A 360 -4.81 2.12 6.25
CA SER A 360 -3.78 2.68 7.15
C SER A 360 -3.30 4.08 6.75
N PRO A 361 -2.99 4.36 5.46
CA PRO A 361 -2.60 5.71 5.02
C PRO A 361 -3.59 6.81 5.33
N LEU A 362 -4.88 6.52 5.53
CA LEU A 362 -5.91 7.53 5.81
C LEU A 362 -5.79 8.15 7.21
N PHE A 363 -5.42 7.37 8.23
CA PHE A 363 -5.56 7.83 9.63
C PHE A 363 -4.46 7.33 10.59
N SER A 364 -3.65 6.35 10.20
CA SER A 364 -2.63 5.79 11.10
C SER A 364 -1.54 6.81 11.42
N GLY A 365 -1.11 6.83 12.69
CA GLY A 365 -0.05 7.71 13.17
C GLY A 365 -0.54 9.08 13.64
N GLY A 366 -0.07 9.49 14.83
CA GLY A 366 -0.36 10.82 15.39
C GLY A 366 0.56 11.93 14.85
N PRO A 367 0.40 13.18 15.34
CA PRO A 367 1.22 14.32 14.95
C PRO A 367 2.73 14.03 15.08
N GLY A 368 3.52 14.38 14.06
CA GLY A 368 4.96 14.15 14.02
C GLY A 368 5.39 12.70 13.73
N SER A 369 4.45 11.76 13.57
CA SER A 369 4.78 10.43 13.07
C SER A 369 4.98 10.45 11.55
N GLY A 370 5.82 9.57 11.01
CA GLY A 370 6.11 9.57 9.58
C GLY A 370 4.88 9.42 8.68
N LEU A 371 3.87 8.63 9.07
CA LEU A 371 2.61 8.54 8.32
C LEU A 371 1.81 9.85 8.32
N SER A 372 1.80 10.58 9.45
CA SER A 372 1.17 11.90 9.53
C SER A 372 1.95 12.94 8.72
N GLU A 373 3.28 12.90 8.73
CA GLU A 373 4.12 13.82 7.94
C GLU A 373 4.04 13.55 6.43
N ILE A 374 3.90 12.28 6.00
CA ILE A 374 3.64 11.94 4.60
C ILE A 374 2.28 12.49 4.17
N ARG A 375 1.20 12.28 4.95
CA ARG A 375 -0.12 12.88 4.67
C ARG A 375 -0.05 14.40 4.61
N ARG A 376 0.64 15.01 5.59
CA ARG A 376 0.87 16.45 5.63
C ARG A 376 1.53 16.94 4.36
N HIS A 377 2.63 16.31 3.93
CA HIS A 377 3.33 16.67 2.71
C HIS A 377 2.41 16.59 1.49
N VAL A 378 1.65 15.51 1.36
CA VAL A 378 0.72 15.30 0.26
C VAL A 378 -0.41 16.35 0.21
N ILE A 379 -0.95 16.73 1.36
CA ILE A 379 -2.08 17.67 1.46
C ILE A 379 -1.61 19.13 1.40
N GLU A 380 -0.53 19.49 2.11
CA GLU A 380 0.00 20.87 2.12
C GLU A 380 0.62 21.28 0.78
N ASN A 381 1.16 20.33 0.01
CA ASN A 381 1.62 20.58 -1.37
C ASN A 381 0.50 20.45 -2.41
N ASP A 382 -0.76 20.35 -1.96
CA ASP A 382 -1.95 20.27 -2.81
C ASP A 382 -1.89 19.14 -3.86
N LEU A 383 -1.24 18.02 -3.52
CA LEU A 383 -1.05 16.90 -4.45
C LEU A 383 -2.25 15.96 -4.50
N LEU A 384 -2.94 15.76 -3.37
CA LEU A 384 -4.07 14.83 -3.28
C LEU A 384 -5.30 15.40 -3.98
N GLU A 385 -5.74 14.80 -5.08
CA GLU A 385 -6.90 15.29 -5.84
C GLU A 385 -8.19 14.54 -5.47
N THR A 386 -8.14 13.21 -5.41
CA THR A 386 -9.33 12.40 -5.16
C THR A 386 -8.99 11.12 -4.40
N ILE A 387 -9.86 10.70 -3.48
CA ILE A 387 -9.83 9.35 -2.89
C ILE A 387 -11.15 8.65 -3.18
N VAL A 388 -11.08 7.46 -3.78
CA VAL A 388 -12.25 6.60 -4.03
C VAL A 388 -12.22 5.42 -3.07
N ALA A 389 -13.21 5.33 -2.18
CA ALA A 389 -13.41 4.17 -1.31
C ALA A 389 -14.08 3.04 -2.09
N LEU A 390 -13.38 1.92 -2.24
CA LEU A 390 -13.83 0.81 -3.06
C LEU A 390 -14.67 -0.20 -2.27
N PRO A 391 -15.53 -0.99 -2.95
CA PRO A 391 -16.14 -2.18 -2.37
C PRO A 391 -15.10 -3.13 -1.77
N GLU A 392 -15.42 -3.71 -0.61
CA GLU A 392 -14.67 -4.83 -0.05
C GLU A 392 -14.74 -6.07 -0.98
N GLN A 393 -13.85 -7.05 -0.79
CA GLN A 393 -13.86 -8.31 -1.55
C GLN A 393 -13.76 -8.13 -3.08
N LEU A 394 -13.05 -7.08 -3.54
CA LEU A 394 -12.68 -6.90 -4.94
C LEU A 394 -11.36 -7.57 -5.30
N PHE A 395 -10.43 -7.70 -4.36
CA PHE A 395 -9.11 -8.28 -4.60
C PHE A 395 -9.12 -9.79 -4.36
N TYR A 396 -8.22 -10.50 -5.03
CA TYR A 396 -8.16 -11.97 -4.96
C TYR A 396 -7.58 -12.48 -3.64
N ASN A 397 -6.61 -11.74 -3.08
CA ASN A 397 -5.87 -12.11 -1.88
C ASN A 397 -6.43 -11.52 -0.59
N THR A 398 -7.34 -10.54 -0.67
CA THR A 398 -7.83 -9.83 0.51
C THR A 398 -9.27 -9.36 0.40
N GLY A 399 -9.99 -9.48 1.51
CA GLY A 399 -11.34 -8.95 1.69
C GLY A 399 -11.38 -7.53 2.28
N ILE A 400 -10.23 -6.91 2.57
CA ILE A 400 -10.17 -5.63 3.27
C ILE A 400 -10.73 -4.47 2.43
N ALA A 401 -11.11 -3.39 3.12
CA ALA A 401 -11.40 -2.11 2.49
C ALA A 401 -10.14 -1.55 1.80
N SER A 402 -10.32 -1.09 0.57
CA SER A 402 -9.26 -0.55 -0.28
C SER A 402 -9.69 0.79 -0.88
N TYR A 403 -8.70 1.60 -1.24
CA TYR A 403 -8.92 2.97 -1.69
C TYR A 403 -8.03 3.26 -2.89
N ILE A 404 -8.55 3.95 -3.90
CA ILE A 404 -7.73 4.53 -4.97
C ILE A 404 -7.46 5.97 -4.60
N TRP A 405 -6.18 6.34 -4.50
CA TRP A 405 -5.76 7.73 -4.38
C TRP A 405 -5.34 8.24 -5.75
N VAL A 406 -5.92 9.35 -6.18
CA VAL A 406 -5.54 10.10 -7.36
C VAL A 406 -4.81 11.35 -6.89
N LEU A 407 -3.58 11.52 -7.36
CA LEU A 407 -2.72 12.65 -7.03
C LEU A 407 -2.24 13.34 -8.30
N THR A 408 -2.05 14.65 -8.24
CA THR A 408 -1.48 15.42 -9.34
C THR A 408 -0.77 16.65 -8.81
N ASN A 409 0.34 17.03 -9.43
CA ASN A 409 0.97 18.33 -9.21
C ASN A 409 0.47 19.40 -10.20
N ARG A 410 -0.54 19.09 -11.03
CA ARG A 410 -1.14 20.00 -12.02
C ARG A 410 -2.65 20.08 -11.90
N LYS A 411 -3.16 20.27 -10.67
CA LYS A 411 -4.60 20.39 -10.43
C LYS A 411 -5.22 21.49 -11.29
N ALA A 412 -6.38 21.19 -11.88
CA ALA A 412 -7.20 22.18 -12.56
C ALA A 412 -7.56 23.33 -11.58
N PRO A 413 -7.71 24.59 -12.05
CA PRO A 413 -7.94 25.74 -11.17
C PRO A 413 -9.07 25.57 -10.16
N GLU A 414 -10.18 24.95 -10.56
CA GLU A 414 -11.34 24.68 -9.72
C GLU A 414 -11.12 23.63 -8.62
N ARG A 415 -10.06 22.81 -8.73
CA ARG A 415 -9.66 21.75 -7.78
C ARG A 415 -8.56 22.18 -6.81
N GLN A 416 -7.91 23.32 -7.04
CA GLN A 416 -6.81 23.79 -6.21
C GLN A 416 -7.27 24.03 -4.77
N GLY A 417 -6.47 23.57 -3.80
CA GLY A 417 -6.75 23.66 -2.38
C GLY A 417 -7.84 22.71 -1.86
N ARG A 418 -8.32 21.78 -2.69
CA ARG A 418 -9.43 20.88 -2.38
C ARG A 418 -9.12 19.42 -2.66
N VAL A 419 -9.76 18.54 -1.89
CA VAL A 419 -9.75 17.09 -2.06
C VAL A 419 -11.19 16.60 -2.25
N GLN A 420 -11.39 15.74 -3.24
CA GLN A 420 -12.64 15.04 -3.47
C GLN A 420 -12.60 13.64 -2.84
N LEU A 421 -13.59 13.29 -2.03
CA LEU A 421 -13.78 11.94 -1.52
C LEU A 421 -15.00 11.33 -2.19
N ILE A 422 -14.87 10.10 -2.70
CA ILE A 422 -15.94 9.37 -3.39
C ILE A 422 -16.20 8.05 -2.66
N ASP A 423 -17.44 7.82 -2.25
CA ASP A 423 -17.88 6.56 -1.65
C ASP A 423 -18.50 5.62 -2.70
N ALA A 424 -17.67 4.70 -3.19
CA ALA A 424 -18.07 3.67 -4.14
C ALA A 424 -18.28 2.29 -3.47
N ARG A 425 -18.32 2.19 -2.14
CA ARG A 425 -18.36 0.90 -1.41
C ARG A 425 -19.56 0.01 -1.80
N ASP A 426 -20.66 0.62 -2.22
CA ASP A 426 -21.89 -0.06 -2.66
C ASP A 426 -22.02 -0.22 -4.19
N LEU A 427 -21.03 0.24 -4.96
CA LEU A 427 -21.03 0.15 -6.42
C LEU A 427 -20.34 -1.14 -6.88
N TRP A 428 -21.06 -2.25 -6.74
CA TRP A 428 -20.58 -3.56 -7.19
C TRP A 428 -21.71 -4.46 -7.69
N VAL A 429 -21.33 -5.51 -8.41
CA VAL A 429 -22.19 -6.63 -8.78
C VAL A 429 -21.65 -7.93 -8.20
N ARG A 430 -22.55 -8.84 -7.83
CA ARG A 430 -22.15 -10.14 -7.24
C ARG A 430 -21.54 -11.03 -8.32
N MET A 431 -20.37 -11.59 -8.04
CA MET A 431 -19.78 -12.59 -8.93
C MET A 431 -20.57 -13.90 -8.89
N ARG A 432 -20.73 -14.53 -10.06
CA ARG A 432 -21.35 -15.87 -10.17
C ARG A 432 -20.51 -16.95 -9.47
N LYS A 433 -19.19 -16.83 -9.54
CA LYS A 433 -18.22 -17.71 -8.90
C LYS A 433 -17.18 -16.87 -8.17
N SER A 434 -17.08 -17.09 -6.88
CA SER A 434 -16.03 -16.56 -6.02
C SER A 434 -14.62 -17.00 -6.48
N LEU A 435 -13.63 -16.12 -6.37
CA LEU A 435 -12.22 -16.41 -6.70
C LEU A 435 -11.33 -15.93 -5.55
N GLY A 436 -10.66 -16.81 -4.80
CA GLY A 436 -9.89 -16.42 -3.61
C GLY A 436 -10.77 -15.75 -2.55
N GLU A 437 -10.47 -14.50 -2.17
CA GLU A 437 -11.31 -13.59 -1.37
C GLU A 437 -12.26 -12.72 -2.22
N LYS A 438 -12.05 -12.68 -3.53
CA LYS A 438 -12.87 -11.89 -4.46
C LYS A 438 -14.29 -12.45 -4.56
N ARG A 439 -15.28 -11.63 -4.26
CA ARG A 439 -16.73 -11.96 -4.32
C ARG A 439 -17.53 -10.97 -5.15
N ARG A 440 -16.95 -9.79 -5.38
CA ARG A 440 -17.59 -8.63 -5.99
C ARG A 440 -16.77 -8.18 -7.20
N GLU A 441 -17.45 -7.54 -8.14
CA GLU A 441 -16.87 -6.93 -9.33
C GLU A 441 -17.51 -5.56 -9.53
N ILE A 442 -16.76 -4.60 -10.08
CA ILE A 442 -17.29 -3.31 -10.51
C ILE A 442 -17.64 -3.45 -12.00
N SER A 443 -18.92 -3.27 -12.34
CA SER A 443 -19.38 -3.32 -13.74
C SER A 443 -18.89 -2.13 -14.56
N ALA A 444 -18.93 -2.22 -15.90
CA ALA A 444 -18.54 -1.11 -16.77
C ALA A 444 -19.38 0.15 -16.50
N GLU A 445 -20.69 -0.03 -16.28
CA GLU A 445 -21.61 1.05 -15.95
C GLU A 445 -21.24 1.73 -14.61
N GLN A 446 -20.80 0.95 -13.63
CA GLN A 446 -20.34 1.48 -12.34
C GLN A 446 -18.97 2.17 -12.44
N ILE A 447 -18.09 1.68 -13.33
CA ILE A 447 -16.83 2.39 -13.64
C ILE A 447 -17.14 3.76 -14.25
N ASP A 448 -18.07 3.84 -15.20
CA ASP A 448 -18.48 5.09 -15.83
C ASP A 448 -19.14 6.04 -14.81
N GLU A 449 -19.97 5.50 -13.90
CA GLU A 449 -20.56 6.26 -12.79
C GLU A 449 -19.47 6.87 -11.90
N ILE A 450 -18.51 6.09 -11.42
CA ILE A 450 -17.41 6.58 -10.56
C ILE A 450 -16.54 7.59 -11.31
N THR A 451 -16.25 7.35 -12.59
CA THR A 451 -15.47 8.27 -13.42
C THR A 451 -16.20 9.60 -13.60
N THR A 452 -17.52 9.56 -13.78
CA THR A 452 -18.37 10.77 -13.87
C THR A 452 -18.40 11.52 -12.55
N LEU A 453 -18.51 10.82 -11.42
CA LEU A 453 -18.43 11.43 -10.09
C LEU A 453 -17.07 12.11 -9.90
N HIS A 454 -15.97 11.46 -10.33
CA HIS A 454 -14.64 12.06 -10.27
C HIS A 454 -14.55 13.32 -11.14
N ALA A 455 -15.04 13.30 -12.37
CA ALA A 455 -15.04 14.49 -13.24
C ALA A 455 -15.93 15.63 -12.68
N THR A 456 -17.04 15.28 -12.03
CA THR A 456 -18.01 16.23 -11.49
C THR A 456 -17.61 16.68 -10.08
N LEU A 457 -16.96 17.84 -9.97
CA LEU A 457 -16.55 18.43 -8.69
C LEU A 457 -17.73 19.03 -7.92
N SER A 458 -18.69 18.21 -7.50
CA SER A 458 -19.90 18.64 -6.79
C SER A 458 -20.25 17.70 -5.63
N ASP A 459 -20.59 18.28 -4.49
CA ASP A 459 -21.06 17.55 -3.32
C ASP A 459 -22.38 16.80 -3.58
N CYS A 460 -22.44 15.56 -3.12
CA CYS A 460 -23.66 14.74 -3.09
C CYS A 460 -23.59 13.70 -1.97
N ASP A 461 -24.51 12.72 -1.95
CA ASP A 461 -24.51 11.66 -0.95
C ASP A 461 -23.26 10.76 -1.03
N ARG A 462 -22.68 10.61 -2.23
CA ARG A 462 -21.47 9.82 -2.48
C ARG A 462 -20.20 10.64 -2.59
N VAL A 463 -20.30 11.97 -2.65
CA VAL A 463 -19.16 12.86 -2.91
C VAL A 463 -19.07 13.94 -1.85
N LYS A 464 -17.88 14.13 -1.28
CA LYS A 464 -17.53 15.28 -0.44
C LYS A 464 -16.32 15.99 -1.04
N VAL A 465 -16.45 17.29 -1.27
CA VAL A 465 -15.36 18.17 -1.69
C VAL A 465 -14.98 19.04 -0.49
N LEU A 466 -13.75 18.86 0.00
CA LEU A 466 -13.30 19.46 1.25
C LEU A 466 -12.01 20.24 0.99
N ASP A 467 -11.86 21.40 1.64
CA ASP A 467 -10.62 22.18 1.56
C ASP A 467 -9.48 21.45 2.30
N ASN A 468 -8.23 21.68 1.91
CA ASN A 468 -7.06 20.98 2.47
C ASN A 468 -6.96 21.13 4.01
N ASP A 469 -7.31 22.29 4.55
CA ASP A 469 -7.29 22.56 6.00
C ASP A 469 -8.29 21.71 6.79
N PHE A 470 -9.33 21.15 6.15
CA PHE A 470 -10.28 20.25 6.79
C PHE A 470 -9.60 18.99 7.35
N PHE A 471 -8.55 18.50 6.68
CA PHE A 471 -7.85 17.28 7.05
C PHE A 471 -6.81 17.49 8.14
N ALA A 472 -6.49 18.74 8.46
CA ALA A 472 -5.58 19.08 9.52
C ALA A 472 -6.31 19.08 10.88
N TYR A 473 -5.61 18.61 11.90
CA TYR A 473 -6.00 18.76 13.30
C TYR A 473 -4.81 19.17 14.14
N ARG A 474 -5.06 19.64 15.36
CA ARG A 474 -4.05 19.83 16.38
C ARG A 474 -4.35 18.95 17.58
N ARG A 475 -3.32 18.30 18.11
CA ARG A 475 -3.40 17.60 19.40
C ARG A 475 -2.86 18.50 20.49
N VAL A 476 -3.70 18.82 21.46
CA VAL A 476 -3.35 19.65 22.61
C VAL A 476 -3.36 18.82 23.89
N THR A 477 -2.49 19.17 24.83
CA THR A 477 -2.53 18.59 26.18
C THR A 477 -3.50 19.40 27.02
N VAL A 478 -4.50 18.74 27.58
CA VAL A 478 -5.42 19.32 28.56
C VAL A 478 -4.87 18.99 29.95
N GLU A 479 -4.53 20.03 30.70
CA GLU A 479 -4.03 19.90 32.07
C GLU A 479 -5.14 20.30 33.04
N ARG A 480 -5.08 19.73 34.25
CA ARG A 480 -5.88 20.15 35.38
C ARG A 480 -4.98 20.47 36.57
N PRO A 481 -5.37 21.42 37.44
CA PRO A 481 -4.58 21.77 38.60
C PRO A 481 -4.37 20.59 39.55
N LEU A 482 -3.14 20.43 40.03
CA LEU A 482 -2.84 19.57 41.16
C LEU A 482 -3.42 20.22 42.42
N ARG A 483 -4.33 19.50 43.07
CA ARG A 483 -4.97 19.92 44.32
C ARG A 483 -4.71 18.90 45.41
N GLY A 484 -4.25 19.37 46.55
CA GLY A 484 -3.85 18.52 47.63
C GLY A 484 -3.02 19.27 48.65
N ARG A 485 -2.52 18.52 49.61
CA ARG A 485 -1.69 19.01 50.70
C ARG A 485 -0.65 17.97 51.03
N TRP A 486 0.45 18.40 51.64
CA TRP A 486 1.38 17.46 52.22
C TRP A 486 0.99 17.19 53.66
N GLN A 487 0.83 15.92 54.01
CA GLN A 487 0.41 15.51 55.33
C GLN A 487 1.29 14.37 55.83
N ILE A 488 1.81 14.53 57.04
CA ILE A 488 2.44 13.44 57.79
C ILE A 488 1.41 12.99 58.83
N THR A 489 1.09 11.70 58.81
CA THR A 489 0.19 11.03 59.75
C THR A 489 0.93 9.91 60.46
N ALA A 490 0.28 9.30 61.46
CA ALA A 490 0.84 8.13 62.14
C ALA A 490 1.15 6.97 61.16
N ASP A 491 0.40 6.87 60.06
CA ASP A 491 0.48 5.77 59.10
C ASP A 491 1.34 6.08 57.87
N THR A 492 1.75 7.35 57.66
CA THR A 492 2.52 7.78 56.47
C THR A 492 3.82 6.98 56.27
N TRP A 493 4.40 6.46 57.37
CA TRP A 493 5.65 5.69 57.35
C TRP A 493 5.47 4.22 57.77
N ALA A 494 4.24 3.68 57.72
CA ALA A 494 3.97 2.29 58.08
C ALA A 494 4.80 1.32 57.23
N ASP A 495 4.85 1.58 55.91
CA ASP A 495 5.54 0.75 54.91
C ASP A 495 6.93 1.30 54.51
N ALA A 496 7.48 2.26 55.27
CA ALA A 496 8.71 2.97 54.92
C ALA A 496 9.90 2.04 54.63
N GLU A 497 9.96 0.90 55.33
CA GLU A 497 11.06 -0.07 55.32
C GLU A 497 10.83 -1.26 54.35
N ASN A 498 9.66 -1.37 53.73
CA ASN A 498 9.35 -2.45 52.79
C ASN A 498 10.30 -2.40 51.58
N ASP A 499 10.44 -3.52 50.87
CA ASP A 499 11.34 -3.64 49.70
C ASP A 499 10.97 -2.67 48.55
N ASP A 500 9.72 -2.24 48.49
CA ASP A 500 9.18 -1.24 47.57
C ASP A 500 8.83 0.11 48.26
N GLY A 501 9.16 0.23 49.55
CA GLY A 501 8.85 1.39 50.37
C GLY A 501 9.69 2.64 50.07
N PRO A 502 9.30 3.82 50.60
CA PRO A 502 10.02 5.08 50.40
C PRO A 502 11.53 5.08 50.71
N LEU A 503 12.00 4.18 51.59
CA LEU A 503 13.41 4.05 51.96
C LEU A 503 14.14 2.91 51.24
N ALA A 504 13.51 2.19 50.30
CA ALA A 504 14.10 1.02 49.63
C ALA A 504 15.48 1.29 48.98
N LYS A 505 15.73 2.54 48.56
CA LYS A 505 17.00 2.98 47.93
C LYS A 505 18.10 3.38 48.91
N LEU A 506 17.82 3.41 50.21
CA LEU A 506 18.85 3.58 51.25
C LEU A 506 19.55 2.25 51.53
N ASP A 507 20.79 2.33 51.98
CA ASP A 507 21.54 1.16 52.46
C ASP A 507 20.78 0.48 53.60
N GLU A 508 20.72 -0.86 53.58
CA GLU A 508 20.00 -1.67 54.57
C GLU A 508 20.40 -1.34 56.01
N HIS A 509 21.65 -0.90 56.21
CA HIS A 509 22.15 -0.48 57.52
C HIS A 509 21.43 0.78 58.05
N ASP A 510 21.12 1.73 57.17
CA ASP A 510 20.59 3.04 57.55
C ASP A 510 19.06 3.10 57.54
N ARG A 511 18.38 2.15 56.86
CA ARG A 511 16.90 2.11 56.76
C ARG A 511 16.19 2.12 58.11
N PRO A 512 16.57 1.31 59.12
CA PRO A 512 15.84 1.28 60.39
C PRO A 512 15.94 2.60 61.16
N ALA A 513 17.12 3.22 61.14
CA ALA A 513 17.36 4.51 61.79
C ALA A 513 16.61 5.64 61.08
N ALA A 514 16.62 5.65 59.74
CA ALA A 514 15.88 6.62 58.94
C ALA A 514 14.36 6.48 59.14
N ALA A 515 13.82 5.26 59.17
CA ALA A 515 12.40 5.00 59.42
C ALA A 515 11.98 5.47 60.82
N ALA A 516 12.81 5.21 61.85
CA ALA A 516 12.58 5.70 63.20
C ALA A 516 12.56 7.24 63.28
N ALA A 517 13.49 7.91 62.59
CA ALA A 517 13.51 9.37 62.53
C ALA A 517 12.28 9.95 61.82
N LEU A 518 11.82 9.33 60.73
CA LEU A 518 10.60 9.75 60.03
C LEU A 518 9.34 9.55 60.88
N ARG A 519 9.22 8.43 61.61
CA ARG A 519 8.11 8.16 62.54
C ARG A 519 8.10 9.08 63.76
N ALA A 520 9.25 9.67 64.11
CA ALA A 520 9.35 10.64 65.20
C ALA A 520 8.87 12.05 64.81
N ILE A 521 8.65 12.31 63.52
CA ILE A 521 8.08 13.58 63.05
C ILE A 521 6.61 13.64 63.50
N PRO A 522 6.20 14.70 64.22
CA PRO A 522 4.80 14.88 64.62
C PRO A 522 3.86 14.89 63.42
N ALA A 523 2.64 14.38 63.59
CA ALA A 523 1.63 14.48 62.56
C ALA A 523 1.25 15.94 62.34
N ASP A 524 1.35 16.41 61.11
CA ASP A 524 1.09 17.80 60.73
C ASP A 524 0.73 17.90 59.24
N THR A 525 0.21 19.05 58.84
CA THR A 525 -0.13 19.39 57.45
C THR A 525 0.72 20.58 56.99
N TYR A 526 1.20 20.51 55.76
CA TYR A 526 2.09 21.51 55.15
C TYR A 526 1.48 22.04 53.85
N ASP A 527 1.46 23.36 53.73
CA ASP A 527 0.88 24.06 52.58
C ASP A 527 1.81 24.07 51.35
N THR A 528 3.13 23.88 51.56
CA THR A 528 4.10 23.86 50.46
C THR A 528 5.00 22.63 50.49
N GLU A 529 5.43 22.20 49.29
CA GLU A 529 6.43 21.14 49.15
C GLU A 529 7.73 21.49 49.89
N ALA A 530 8.09 22.77 49.95
CA ALA A 530 9.32 23.24 50.58
C ALA A 530 9.31 23.01 52.09
N ASP A 531 8.16 23.21 52.74
CA ASP A 531 8.02 23.08 54.19
C ASP A 531 8.13 21.62 54.63
N VAL A 532 7.37 20.71 53.98
CA VAL A 532 7.50 19.28 54.29
C VAL A 532 8.89 18.75 53.92
N ARG A 533 9.48 19.22 52.81
CA ARG A 533 10.84 18.85 52.40
C ARG A 533 11.87 19.28 53.43
N ALA A 534 11.72 20.46 54.03
CA ALA A 534 12.61 20.95 55.07
C ALA A 534 12.52 20.07 56.33
N VAL A 535 11.30 19.75 56.78
CA VAL A 535 11.08 18.86 57.93
C VAL A 535 11.68 17.48 57.71
N LEU A 536 11.45 16.87 56.55
CA LEU A 536 12.01 15.57 56.19
C LEU A 536 13.55 15.59 56.12
N LYS A 537 14.12 16.67 55.58
CA LYS A 537 15.56 16.85 55.49
C LYS A 537 16.18 17.01 56.87
N ASP A 538 15.59 17.82 57.73
CA ASP A 538 16.09 18.10 59.08
C ASP A 538 16.03 16.85 59.96
N ALA A 539 15.02 15.99 59.79
CA ALA A 539 14.93 14.71 60.48
C ALA A 539 16.04 13.72 60.06
N LEU A 540 16.42 13.71 58.77
CA LEU A 540 17.36 12.73 58.22
C LEU A 540 18.81 13.19 58.17
N LEU A 541 19.07 14.50 58.13
CA LEU A 541 20.42 15.07 58.00
C LEU A 541 21.37 14.66 59.14
N PRO A 542 20.96 14.61 60.42
CA PRO A 542 21.83 14.17 61.52
C PRO A 542 22.25 12.70 61.41
N LEU A 543 21.44 11.86 60.75
CA LEU A 543 21.71 10.43 60.59
C LEU A 543 22.59 10.15 59.36
N LEU A 544 22.22 10.72 58.21
CA LEU A 544 22.83 10.39 56.93
C LEU A 544 24.02 11.29 56.57
N GLY A 545 24.20 12.42 57.27
CA GLY A 545 25.19 13.46 56.98
C GLY A 545 24.92 14.26 55.69
N LYS A 546 24.35 13.62 54.67
CA LYS A 546 23.87 14.22 53.43
C LYS A 546 22.62 13.49 52.94
N VAL A 547 21.52 14.23 52.80
CA VAL A 547 20.28 13.68 52.24
C VAL A 547 20.24 13.90 50.74
N GLY A 548 20.19 12.82 49.96
CA GLY A 548 20.13 12.87 48.50
C GLY A 548 18.81 13.44 47.97
N ALA A 549 18.85 14.24 46.90
CA ALA A 549 17.65 14.78 46.26
C ALA A 549 16.65 13.71 45.77
N PRO A 550 17.08 12.52 45.25
CA PRO A 550 16.15 11.46 44.87
C PRO A 550 15.35 10.91 46.06
N LEU A 551 16.01 10.68 47.20
CA LEU A 551 15.37 10.20 48.43
C LEU A 551 14.34 11.20 48.94
N LEU A 552 14.72 12.48 49.04
CA LEU A 552 13.78 13.53 49.46
C LEU A 552 12.58 13.64 48.53
N ARG A 553 12.76 13.49 47.22
CA ARG A 553 11.64 13.52 46.27
C ARG A 553 10.67 12.37 46.52
N THR A 554 11.16 11.16 46.77
CA THR A 554 10.31 10.01 47.12
C THR A 554 9.55 10.23 48.42
N LEU A 555 10.22 10.72 49.47
CA LEU A 555 9.60 10.95 50.77
C LEU A 555 8.54 12.05 50.72
N VAL A 556 8.85 13.16 50.04
CA VAL A 556 7.89 14.27 49.83
C VAL A 556 6.65 13.78 49.07
N ALA A 557 6.83 12.94 48.05
CA ALA A 557 5.71 12.36 47.31
C ALA A 557 4.85 11.43 48.18
N ALA A 558 5.47 10.66 49.09
CA ALA A 558 4.74 9.81 50.04
C ALA A 558 3.90 10.61 51.05
N CYS A 559 4.27 11.88 51.33
CA CYS A 559 3.47 12.77 52.16
C CYS A 559 2.33 13.45 51.39
N PHE A 560 2.27 13.37 50.07
CA PHE A 560 1.28 14.10 49.29
C PHE A 560 -0.09 13.41 49.33
N VAL A 561 -1.10 14.11 49.82
CA VAL A 561 -2.49 13.66 49.85
C VAL A 561 -3.29 14.51 48.88
N ARG A 562 -3.89 13.87 47.87
CA ARG A 562 -4.81 14.54 46.94
C ARG A 562 -6.09 14.96 47.64
N ASP A 563 -6.51 16.18 47.35
CA ASP A 563 -7.73 16.77 47.88
C ASP A 563 -8.39 17.60 46.77
N PRO A 564 -9.43 17.07 46.08
CA PRO A 564 -10.09 17.77 44.97
C PRO A 564 -10.71 19.12 45.36
N ASP A 565 -11.00 19.32 46.65
CA ASP A 565 -11.63 20.54 47.17
C ASP A 565 -10.60 21.60 47.62
N ALA A 566 -9.30 21.26 47.63
CA ALA A 566 -8.22 22.18 48.00
C ALA A 566 -7.89 23.17 46.86
N ASP A 567 -7.26 24.29 47.21
CA ASP A 567 -6.80 25.28 46.23
C ASP A 567 -5.71 24.71 45.30
N PRO A 568 -5.61 25.20 44.05
CA PRO A 568 -4.55 24.82 43.12
C PRO A 568 -3.16 25.07 43.69
N LEU A 569 -2.31 24.05 43.66
CA LEU A 569 -0.91 24.21 44.03
C LEU A 569 -0.14 24.92 42.94
N THR A 570 0.74 25.84 43.33
CA THR A 570 1.59 26.61 42.40
C THR A 570 3.07 26.38 42.67
N ASP A 571 3.88 26.48 41.62
CA ASP A 571 5.32 26.57 41.75
C ASP A 571 5.76 27.91 42.38
N ALA A 572 7.07 28.06 42.64
CA ALA A 572 7.65 29.29 43.20
C ALA A 572 7.49 30.53 42.29
N LYS A 573 7.04 30.36 41.05
CA LYS A 573 6.76 31.44 40.09
C LYS A 573 5.25 31.72 39.96
N GLY A 574 4.41 31.10 40.80
CA GLY A 574 2.95 31.26 40.77
C GLY A 574 2.27 30.52 39.62
N ARG A 575 2.95 29.58 38.95
CA ARG A 575 2.34 28.76 37.89
C ARG A 575 1.67 27.55 38.51
N VAL A 576 0.43 27.28 38.12
CA VAL A 576 -0.32 26.11 38.56
C VAL A 576 0.42 24.84 38.18
N LEU A 577 0.61 23.95 39.15
CA LEU A 577 1.19 22.63 38.94
C LEU A 577 0.14 21.72 38.28
N PRO A 578 0.47 21.02 37.19
CA PRO A 578 -0.46 20.08 36.57
C PRO A 578 -0.58 18.80 37.39
N ASP A 579 -1.78 18.21 37.47
CA ASP A 579 -1.98 16.85 38.00
C ASP A 579 -1.76 15.82 36.89
N PRO A 580 -0.69 15.00 36.95
CA PRO A 580 -0.42 13.99 35.94
C PRO A 580 -1.51 12.90 35.86
N GLU A 581 -2.31 12.69 36.92
CA GLU A 581 -3.39 11.69 36.91
C GLU A 581 -4.68 12.20 36.24
N LEU A 582 -4.82 13.51 36.07
CA LEU A 582 -5.98 14.13 35.45
C LEU A 582 -5.65 14.77 34.09
N ARG A 583 -4.42 14.58 33.61
CA ARG A 583 -3.98 15.03 32.29
C ARG A 583 -4.65 14.21 31.20
N ASP A 584 -5.12 14.91 30.18
CA ASP A 584 -5.70 14.31 28.99
C ASP A 584 -5.14 14.95 27.71
N THR A 585 -5.52 14.42 26.54
CA THR A 585 -5.23 15.02 25.25
C THR A 585 -6.48 15.13 24.40
N GLU A 586 -6.69 16.31 23.82
CA GLU A 586 -7.78 16.57 22.91
C GLU A 586 -7.28 16.69 21.47
N THR A 587 -8.07 16.21 20.53
CA THR A 587 -7.81 16.33 19.09
C THR A 587 -8.81 17.29 18.46
N ILE A 588 -8.34 18.49 18.14
CA ILE A 588 -9.19 19.61 17.74
C ILE A 588 -8.97 19.86 16.24
N PRO A 589 -10.04 20.00 15.42
CA PRO A 589 -9.91 20.38 14.02
C PRO A 589 -9.06 21.64 13.84
N TRP A 590 -8.23 21.71 12.79
CA TRP A 590 -7.33 22.84 12.61
C TRP A 590 -8.07 24.17 12.40
N THR A 591 -9.25 24.09 11.79
CA THR A 591 -10.15 25.22 11.50
C THR A 591 -10.90 25.74 12.73
N GLU A 592 -10.81 25.05 13.87
CA GLU A 592 -11.50 25.41 15.11
C GLU A 592 -10.54 26.07 16.11
N ASP A 593 -11.02 27.08 16.83
CA ASP A 593 -10.29 27.73 17.91
C ASP A 593 -10.26 26.83 19.16
N VAL A 594 -9.12 26.77 19.83
CA VAL A 594 -8.93 25.89 21.00
C VAL A 594 -9.78 26.35 22.18
N ALA A 595 -9.92 27.65 22.41
CA ALA A 595 -10.72 28.15 23.52
C ALA A 595 -12.21 27.82 23.32
N ASP A 596 -12.72 28.04 22.10
CA ASP A 596 -14.11 27.72 21.74
C ASP A 596 -14.41 26.22 21.90
N TYR A 597 -13.48 25.35 21.48
CA TYR A 597 -13.61 23.90 21.67
C TYR A 597 -13.63 23.53 23.15
N LEU A 598 -12.71 24.08 23.95
CA LEU A 598 -12.65 23.81 25.39
C LEU A 598 -13.93 24.24 26.11
N GLU A 599 -14.46 25.42 25.80
CA GLU A 599 -15.71 25.92 26.38
C GLU A 599 -16.90 24.99 26.09
N ARG A 600 -16.94 24.38 24.90
CA ARG A 600 -18.04 23.51 24.48
C ARG A 600 -17.91 22.07 24.97
N GLU A 601 -16.73 21.47 24.83
CA GLU A 601 -16.54 20.03 24.98
C GLU A 601 -15.84 19.64 26.29
N VAL A 602 -15.00 20.51 26.88
CA VAL A 602 -14.16 20.16 28.03
C VAL A 602 -14.64 20.80 29.34
N LEU A 603 -14.79 22.12 29.36
CA LEU A 603 -15.14 22.88 30.57
C LEU A 603 -16.48 22.50 31.21
N PRO A 604 -17.52 22.02 30.48
CA PRO A 604 -18.75 21.53 31.11
C PRO A 604 -18.54 20.31 32.02
N TRP A 605 -17.49 19.52 31.77
CA TRP A 605 -17.16 18.32 32.52
C TRP A 605 -15.95 18.51 33.45
N ALA A 606 -15.03 19.40 33.07
CA ALA A 606 -13.83 19.74 33.84
C ALA A 606 -13.64 21.28 33.89
N PRO A 607 -14.35 21.99 34.79
CA PRO A 607 -14.37 23.47 34.81
C PRO A 607 -13.02 24.13 35.11
N ASP A 608 -12.07 23.39 35.66
CA ASP A 608 -10.73 23.86 35.99
C ASP A 608 -9.65 23.42 35.00
N ALA A 609 -10.04 22.77 33.90
CA ALA A 609 -9.11 22.37 32.84
C ALA A 609 -8.57 23.56 32.05
N TYR A 610 -7.33 23.44 31.60
CA TYR A 610 -6.67 24.44 30.76
C TYR A 610 -5.69 23.78 29.78
N VAL A 611 -5.43 24.46 28.67
CA VAL A 611 -4.44 24.03 27.67
C VAL A 611 -3.24 24.98 27.71
N PRO A 612 -2.06 24.56 28.20
CA PRO A 612 -0.90 25.42 28.30
C PRO A 612 -0.27 25.76 26.94
N ASP A 613 -0.43 24.89 25.95
CA ASP A 613 0.04 25.06 24.57
C ASP A 613 -1.14 24.92 23.61
N GLN A 614 -1.72 26.05 23.21
CA GLN A 614 -2.88 26.11 22.31
C GLN A 614 -2.50 25.93 20.83
N GLU A 615 -1.22 26.06 20.46
CA GLU A 615 -0.78 25.70 19.10
C GLU A 615 -0.88 24.18 18.93
N GLY A 616 -0.44 23.44 19.94
CA GLY A 616 -0.46 21.99 19.95
C GLY A 616 0.41 21.39 18.83
N LYS A 617 0.23 20.09 18.60
CA LYS A 617 0.94 19.38 17.53
C LYS A 617 0.02 19.17 16.33
N LYS A 618 0.36 19.77 15.19
CA LYS A 618 -0.37 19.61 13.94
C LYS A 618 -0.23 18.18 13.41
N GLY A 619 -1.35 17.55 13.09
CA GLY A 619 -1.43 16.24 12.45
C GLY A 619 -2.45 16.27 11.31
N TYR A 620 -2.47 15.19 10.53
CA TYR A 620 -3.40 15.05 9.42
C TYR A 620 -4.12 13.70 9.49
N GLU A 621 -5.42 13.71 9.20
CA GLU A 621 -6.26 12.52 9.06
C GLU A 621 -7.29 12.70 7.94
N ILE A 622 -7.68 11.59 7.32
CA ILE A 622 -8.71 11.55 6.28
C ILE A 622 -9.86 10.68 6.80
N PRO A 623 -10.86 11.27 7.48
CA PRO A 623 -11.88 10.54 8.22
C PRO A 623 -13.02 10.06 7.30
N LEU A 624 -12.68 9.37 6.20
CA LEU A 624 -13.62 9.02 5.12
C LEU A 624 -14.85 8.28 5.64
N THR A 625 -14.67 7.25 6.47
CA THR A 625 -15.79 6.47 7.04
C THR A 625 -16.73 7.33 7.87
N ARG A 626 -16.20 8.31 8.63
CA ARG A 626 -17.01 9.23 9.44
C ARG A 626 -17.83 10.18 8.57
N LEU A 627 -17.25 10.65 7.46
CA LEU A 627 -17.89 11.61 6.55
C LEU A 627 -19.09 11.05 5.78
N PHE A 628 -19.06 9.75 5.47
CA PHE A 628 -20.15 9.05 4.78
C PHE A 628 -21.02 8.21 5.72
N HIS A 629 -20.79 8.28 7.03
CA HIS A 629 -21.62 7.56 8.00
C HIS A 629 -22.98 8.25 8.12
N VAL A 630 -24.05 7.55 7.70
CA VAL A 630 -25.42 7.94 8.00
C VAL A 630 -25.81 7.30 9.33
N PRO A 631 -26.07 8.07 10.41
CA PRO A 631 -26.47 7.52 11.69
C PRO A 631 -27.76 6.72 11.54
N VAL A 632 -27.69 5.41 11.78
CA VAL A 632 -28.90 4.58 11.83
C VAL A 632 -29.60 4.89 13.13
N THR A 633 -30.70 5.64 13.07
CA THR A 633 -31.56 5.81 14.25
C THR A 633 -32.09 4.43 14.64
N PRO A 634 -31.79 3.92 15.86
CA PRO A 634 -32.32 2.64 16.28
C PRO A 634 -33.85 2.70 16.20
N ARG A 635 -34.47 1.68 15.58
CA ARG A 635 -35.93 1.59 15.56
C ARG A 635 -36.45 1.62 17.01
N PRO A 636 -37.53 2.36 17.30
CA PRO A 636 -38.11 2.38 18.63
C PRO A 636 -38.38 0.96 19.14
N SER A 637 -38.08 0.70 20.41
CA SER A 637 -38.18 -0.63 21.02
C SER A 637 -39.59 -1.26 20.91
N PHE A 638 -40.63 -0.44 20.81
CA PHE A 638 -42.01 -0.91 20.63
C PHE A 638 -42.27 -1.50 19.23
N GLU A 639 -41.62 -1.00 18.18
CA GLU A 639 -41.77 -1.53 16.81
C GLU A 639 -41.07 -2.87 16.67
N ILE A 640 -39.86 -2.97 17.23
CA ILE A 640 -39.10 -4.23 17.27
C ILE A 640 -39.91 -5.31 18.00
N LYS A 641 -40.56 -4.95 19.12
CA LYS A 641 -41.38 -5.88 19.90
C LYS A 641 -42.63 -6.34 19.12
N ALA A 642 -43.28 -5.45 18.38
CA ALA A 642 -44.42 -5.79 17.54
C ALA A 642 -44.03 -6.72 16.37
N GLU A 643 -42.88 -6.47 15.75
CA GLU A 643 -42.34 -7.30 14.67
C GLU A 643 -41.94 -8.70 15.16
N ILE A 644 -41.25 -8.80 16.31
CA ILE A 644 -40.93 -10.09 16.94
C ILE A 644 -42.22 -10.86 17.23
N GLY A 645 -43.25 -10.20 17.77
CA GLY A 645 -44.54 -10.82 18.02
C GLY A 645 -45.20 -11.36 16.75
N ARG A 646 -45.12 -10.62 15.64
CA ARG A 646 -45.64 -11.05 14.34
C ARG A 646 -44.86 -12.24 13.78
N LEU A 647 -43.53 -12.19 13.81
CA LEU A 647 -42.66 -13.30 13.38
C LEU A 647 -42.88 -14.55 14.22
N GLN A 648 -43.10 -14.42 15.53
CA GLN A 648 -43.46 -15.54 16.40
C GLN A 648 -44.81 -16.15 16.04
N ALA A 649 -45.79 -15.33 15.68
CA ALA A 649 -47.10 -15.80 15.22
C ALA A 649 -46.99 -16.53 13.87
N ASP A 650 -46.25 -15.95 12.91
CA ASP A 650 -46.00 -16.54 11.59
C ASP A 650 -45.23 -17.87 11.71
N PHE A 651 -44.21 -17.92 12.57
CA PHE A 651 -43.43 -19.13 12.83
C PHE A 651 -44.29 -20.23 13.48
N ARG A 652 -45.18 -19.85 14.41
CA ARG A 652 -46.09 -20.79 15.06
C ARG A 652 -47.13 -21.33 14.08
N ALA A 653 -47.71 -20.47 13.24
CA ALA A 653 -48.62 -20.88 12.18
C ALA A 653 -47.94 -21.82 11.17
N ALA A 654 -46.67 -21.57 10.82
CA ALA A 654 -45.89 -22.45 9.95
C ALA A 654 -45.62 -23.83 10.60
N ILE A 655 -45.33 -23.88 11.89
CA ILE A 655 -45.18 -25.15 12.63
C ILE A 655 -46.51 -25.91 12.67
N ASP A 656 -47.61 -25.24 13.01
CA ASP A 656 -48.93 -25.86 13.09
C ASP A 656 -49.38 -26.41 11.73
N ALA A 657 -49.02 -25.73 10.62
CA ALA A 657 -49.28 -26.19 9.26
C ALA A 657 -48.43 -27.38 8.81
N VAL A 658 -47.27 -27.61 9.43
CA VAL A 658 -46.41 -28.78 9.18
C VAL A 658 -46.82 -29.98 10.06
N LEU A 659 -47.44 -29.72 11.21
CA LEU A 659 -47.92 -30.74 12.14
C LEU A 659 -49.36 -31.22 11.85
N ALA A 660 -50.12 -30.51 11.04
CA ALA A 660 -51.44 -30.88 10.51
C ALA A 660 -51.31 -31.67 9.20
#